data_AF-A0A015JIW9-F1
#
_entry.id   AF-A0A015JIW9-F1
#
_cell.length_a   1.000
_cell.length_b   1.000
_cell.length_c   1.000
_cell.angle_alpha   90.00
_cell.angle_beta   90.00
_cell.angle_gamma   90.00
#
_symmetry.space_group_name_H-M   'P 1'
#
loop_
_entity.id
_entity.type
_entity.pdbx_description
1 polymer ?
#
loop_
_entity_poly.entity_id
_entity_poly.type
_entity_poly.pdbx_seq_one_letter_code
_entity_poly.pdbx_strand_id
1 'polypeptide(L)'
;MDDIEIELFKAVTIGTPTTVHEILERIRQHQGEEDHDIISRVFWRACSEKSSSVESIEYLINTNKINFKYMDDISERTCLHEAAIVGKLPLMKLCVERGVRVDCTDIYGRKPLHYVCMYGHSEAATYLLSKGADCKSCDHDGYNPLIYAVTIGHTKCVEILLENGAQIEPLEEGDHNHIPLSLACQYGHKDIALLLLDKGAKIIPDAEGITPLHLTARQGHHELLKVLTDHCTCTSLDTPDKYKGWTPIFYAASEGHIECVNVLTQAGCKVNITDDARHSPIYYAAWEGHIKCIDKLLQLAGGFVETTESIMNEQMMVVENGQIDEQNDIDLDNNINNIPSLKLPPPILPFRIYGHSYLDKKYHIQITLGHPSSKVPRPPIHLYGNSEISSLKLVMSSKPDTGIIPHSIILPLGDDRETFSFQVDTLRSFSLEFDIFPTFGSRVIGRGVALPHVFDITNDHERRNNLVTGGTGGKIISPLFDTHLKVVGELAFEFAIVKPFQGVQLEIGGQVETYWKSTNPVTLPNSEQQPLSLNEINGIIPSFITASSLSGKYIQIVVQVTRDMVAVVYSEWMLPVEEFDLCVSDVTFKQFRSLGKQQENTDFNNIANLSELQKLIHKSYLSLEEVLKAIPPSIGVNLEIKYPTAYEMSRFCFSDIPDISSYVDTILQTVYDNAQSHTTNDGSEILNHKSNNRSVMFSSFNPAICTALNWKQPNYAVFFNSYCGFENEEITRGKKRKGREDNGTYEDVEKDKRCTSIKEAVKFAKSNNLLGVIFDATLLVKVPSLITNVKQSGLVLTTFGAANNDNRNIILQDKYKVDAKVIDGVIEYKSGFDAY
;
A
#
# COMPACT_ATOMS: atom_id res chain seq x y z
N MET A 1 -54.30 3.35 6.24
CA MET A 1 -53.77 4.66 5.85
C MET A 1 -52.38 4.51 5.25
N ASP A 2 -51.45 3.82 5.93
CA ASP A 2 -50.12 3.51 5.37
C ASP A 2 -50.14 2.72 4.05
N ASP A 3 -51.07 1.77 3.90
CA ASP A 3 -51.24 1.04 2.64
C ASP A 3 -51.66 1.95 1.46
N ILE A 4 -52.49 2.97 1.74
CA ILE A 4 -52.94 3.95 0.74
C ILE A 4 -51.79 4.89 0.37
N GLU A 5 -50.95 5.26 1.35
CA GLU A 5 -49.74 6.06 1.11
C GLU A 5 -48.76 5.31 0.18
N ILE A 6 -48.54 4.02 0.43
CA ILE A 6 -47.64 3.17 -0.38
C ILE A 6 -48.24 2.94 -1.78
N GLU A 7 -49.55 2.71 -1.89
CA GLU A 7 -50.23 2.50 -3.16
C GLU A 7 -50.23 3.78 -4.01
N LEU A 8 -50.51 4.94 -3.40
CA LEU A 8 -50.45 6.24 -4.07
C LEU A 8 -49.02 6.55 -4.53
N PHE A 9 -48.02 6.30 -3.68
CA PHE A 9 -46.62 6.50 -4.06
C PHE A 9 -46.22 5.62 -5.24
N LYS A 10 -46.52 4.32 -5.21
CA LYS A 10 -46.26 3.41 -6.33
C LYS A 10 -46.93 3.86 -7.62
N ALA A 11 -48.19 4.30 -7.55
CA ALA A 11 -48.92 4.83 -8.71
C ALA A 11 -48.24 6.07 -9.30
N VAL A 12 -47.75 6.98 -8.46
CA VAL A 12 -47.03 8.19 -8.88
C VAL A 12 -45.66 7.87 -9.49
N THR A 13 -44.94 6.89 -8.95
CA THR A 13 -43.64 6.43 -9.46
C THR A 13 -43.78 5.70 -10.80
N ILE A 14 -44.79 4.85 -10.95
CA ILE A 14 -45.04 4.10 -12.20
C ILE A 14 -45.59 5.04 -13.30
N GLY A 15 -46.18 6.17 -12.93
CA GLY A 15 -46.67 7.19 -13.85
C GLY A 15 -48.01 6.83 -14.50
N THR A 16 -48.90 6.16 -13.77
CA THR A 16 -50.27 5.87 -14.22
C THR A 16 -51.25 6.93 -13.69
N PRO A 17 -51.56 7.98 -14.47
CA PRO A 17 -52.37 9.12 -13.97
C PRO A 17 -53.80 8.71 -13.61
N THR A 18 -54.35 7.67 -14.25
CA THR A 18 -55.70 7.15 -13.96
C THR A 18 -55.81 6.55 -12.56
N THR A 19 -54.83 5.76 -12.14
CA THR A 19 -54.83 5.15 -10.80
C THR A 19 -54.56 6.21 -9.73
N VAL A 20 -53.73 7.21 -10.02
CA VAL A 20 -53.52 8.35 -9.11
C VAL A 20 -54.84 9.11 -8.89
N HIS A 21 -55.61 9.35 -9.96
CA HIS A 21 -56.91 10.00 -9.86
C HIS A 21 -57.92 9.19 -9.03
N GLU A 22 -58.03 7.88 -9.26
CA GLU A 22 -58.92 7.00 -8.49
C GLU A 22 -58.57 6.96 -7.00
N ILE A 23 -57.29 6.90 -6.66
CA ILE A 23 -56.83 6.88 -5.26
C ILE A 23 -57.06 8.24 -4.59
N LEU A 24 -56.84 9.35 -5.31
CA LEU A 24 -57.13 10.70 -4.80
C LEU A 24 -58.63 10.92 -4.55
N GLU A 25 -59.51 10.37 -5.38
CA GLU A 25 -60.96 10.40 -5.14
C GLU A 25 -61.36 9.54 -3.92
N ARG A 26 -60.71 8.39 -3.70
CA ARG A 26 -60.91 7.60 -2.47
C ARG A 26 -60.50 8.37 -1.23
N ILE A 27 -59.37 9.09 -1.27
CA ILE A 27 -58.90 9.94 -0.17
C ILE A 27 -59.90 11.09 0.07
N ARG A 28 -60.41 11.75 -0.99
CA ARG A 28 -61.42 12.82 -0.87
C ARG A 28 -62.71 12.40 -0.16
N GLN A 29 -63.12 11.15 -0.32
CA GLN A 29 -64.32 10.61 0.34
C GLN A 29 -64.12 10.40 1.85
N HIS A 30 -62.87 10.29 2.32
CA HIS A 30 -62.50 10.14 3.72
C HIS A 30 -62.04 11.51 4.25
N GLN A 31 -62.97 12.40 4.60
CA GLN A 31 -62.62 13.75 5.10
C GLN A 31 -61.92 13.70 6.48
N GLY A 32 -60.60 13.47 6.50
CA GLY A 32 -59.73 13.54 7.68
C GLY A 32 -58.68 14.64 7.57
N GLU A 33 -58.28 15.24 8.69
CA GLU A 33 -57.17 16.22 8.72
C GLU A 33 -55.83 15.59 8.27
N GLU A 34 -55.67 14.27 8.44
CA GLU A 34 -54.50 13.47 8.05
C GLU A 34 -54.29 13.37 6.52
N ASP A 35 -55.30 13.70 5.71
CA ASP A 35 -55.19 13.72 4.24
C ASP A 35 -54.07 14.66 3.76
N HIS A 36 -53.91 15.79 4.43
CA HIS A 36 -52.92 16.81 4.08
C HIS A 36 -51.50 16.29 4.26
N ASP A 37 -51.26 15.57 5.35
CA ASP A 37 -49.94 15.03 5.68
C ASP A 37 -49.59 13.85 4.78
N ILE A 38 -50.54 12.95 4.50
CA ILE A 38 -50.32 11.81 3.60
C ILE A 38 -50.01 12.31 2.18
N ILE A 39 -50.81 13.23 1.63
CA ILE A 39 -50.58 13.78 0.30
C ILE A 39 -49.26 14.56 0.24
N SER A 40 -48.91 15.32 1.29
CA SER A 40 -47.65 16.06 1.34
C SER A 40 -46.43 15.14 1.45
N ARG A 41 -46.50 14.06 2.23
CA ARG A 41 -45.44 13.03 2.31
C ARG A 41 -45.27 12.28 0.98
N VAL A 42 -46.36 11.90 0.33
CA VAL A 42 -46.30 11.22 -0.98
C VAL A 42 -45.76 12.16 -2.04
N PHE A 43 -46.18 13.43 -2.04
CA PHE A 43 -45.62 14.44 -2.92
C PHE A 43 -44.11 14.66 -2.68
N TRP A 44 -43.68 14.78 -1.42
CA TRP A 44 -42.27 14.90 -1.07
C TRP A 44 -41.44 13.70 -1.55
N ARG A 45 -41.91 12.46 -1.29
CA ARG A 45 -41.25 11.24 -1.79
C ARG A 45 -41.22 11.17 -3.32
N ALA A 46 -42.30 11.59 -3.97
CA ALA A 46 -42.38 11.65 -5.43
C ALA A 46 -41.40 12.69 -6.01
N CYS A 47 -41.13 13.79 -5.30
CA CYS A 47 -40.13 14.78 -5.69
C CYS A 47 -38.69 14.22 -5.64
N SER A 48 -38.41 13.29 -4.72
CA SER A 48 -37.09 12.65 -4.57
C SER A 48 -36.79 11.65 -5.70
N GLU A 49 -37.83 11.05 -6.27
CA GLU A 49 -37.69 9.99 -7.28
C GLU A 49 -37.52 10.57 -8.70
N LYS A 50 -36.48 10.12 -9.41
CA LYS A 50 -36.15 10.62 -10.76
C LYS A 50 -37.18 10.18 -11.81
N SER A 51 -37.83 9.04 -11.60
CA SER A 51 -38.78 8.41 -12.51
C SER A 51 -40.21 8.97 -12.45
N SER A 52 -40.54 9.83 -11.48
CA SER A 52 -41.90 10.34 -11.32
C SER A 52 -42.33 11.23 -12.49
N SER A 53 -43.47 10.86 -13.10
CA SER A 53 -44.06 11.56 -14.25
C SER A 53 -44.53 12.98 -13.87
N VAL A 54 -44.25 13.95 -14.76
CA VAL A 54 -44.66 15.36 -14.56
C VAL A 54 -46.18 15.48 -14.42
N GLU A 55 -46.93 14.70 -15.20
CA GLU A 55 -48.40 14.68 -15.16
C GLU A 55 -48.95 14.22 -13.80
N SER A 56 -48.38 13.17 -13.19
CA SER A 56 -48.83 12.69 -11.88
C SER A 56 -48.53 13.70 -10.77
N ILE A 57 -47.39 14.41 -10.86
CA ILE A 57 -47.04 15.49 -9.95
C ILE A 57 -48.02 16.67 -10.13
N GLU A 58 -48.39 17.01 -11.36
CA GLU A 58 -49.42 18.04 -11.65
C GLU A 58 -50.79 17.68 -11.06
N TYR A 59 -51.21 16.41 -11.13
CA TYR A 59 -52.44 15.96 -10.48
C TYR A 59 -52.41 16.17 -8.97
N LEU A 60 -51.29 15.85 -8.32
CA LEU A 60 -51.10 16.12 -6.90
C LEU A 60 -51.15 17.62 -6.61
N ILE A 61 -50.50 18.46 -7.43
CA ILE A 61 -50.52 19.93 -7.29
C ILE A 61 -51.94 20.49 -7.40
N ASN A 62 -52.73 19.98 -8.35
CA ASN A 62 -54.10 20.43 -8.60
C ASN A 62 -55.06 20.10 -7.45
N THR A 63 -54.68 19.23 -6.51
CA THR A 63 -55.50 18.97 -5.30
C THR A 63 -55.56 20.17 -4.36
N ASN A 64 -54.63 21.14 -4.47
CA ASN A 64 -54.46 22.27 -3.55
C ASN A 64 -54.34 21.88 -2.06
N LYS A 65 -54.13 20.60 -1.74
CA LYS A 65 -53.97 20.10 -0.36
C LYS A 65 -52.51 19.97 0.08
N ILE A 66 -51.53 20.19 -0.82
CA ILE A 66 -50.10 20.03 -0.53
C ILE A 66 -49.59 21.18 0.35
N ASN A 67 -48.92 20.82 1.44
CA ASN A 67 -48.13 21.74 2.23
C ASN A 67 -46.69 21.84 1.68
N PHE A 68 -46.42 22.86 0.86
CA PHE A 68 -45.08 23.10 0.31
C PHE A 68 -44.02 23.47 1.37
N LYS A 69 -44.44 23.88 2.57
CA LYS A 69 -43.55 24.18 3.70
C LYS A 69 -43.27 22.95 4.57
N TYR A 70 -43.76 21.78 4.17
CA TYR A 70 -43.42 20.53 4.82
C TYR A 70 -41.90 20.33 4.86
N MET A 71 -41.39 19.98 6.03
CA MET A 71 -40.01 19.62 6.29
C MET A 71 -40.01 18.18 6.79
N ASP A 72 -39.08 17.38 6.27
CA ASP A 72 -38.90 16.00 6.72
C ASP A 72 -38.34 15.95 8.15
N ASP A 73 -38.90 15.07 8.99
CA ASP A 73 -38.55 15.00 10.42
C ASP A 73 -37.13 14.47 10.68
N ILE A 74 -36.54 13.78 9.70
CA ILE A 74 -35.22 13.13 9.83
C ILE A 74 -34.13 14.03 9.25
N SER A 75 -34.35 14.53 8.04
CA SER A 75 -33.35 15.27 7.27
C SER A 75 -33.51 16.78 7.32
N GLU A 76 -34.63 17.28 7.86
CA GLU A 76 -35.06 18.69 7.81
C GLU A 76 -35.15 19.25 6.37
N ARG A 77 -35.21 18.38 5.37
CA ARG A 77 -35.28 18.79 3.96
C ARG A 77 -36.69 19.19 3.55
N THR A 78 -36.78 20.33 2.88
CA THR A 78 -38.01 20.80 2.21
C THR A 78 -38.17 20.18 0.82
N CYS A 79 -39.37 20.31 0.24
CA CYS A 79 -39.63 19.93 -1.15
C CYS A 79 -38.69 20.62 -2.17
N LEU A 80 -38.17 21.81 -1.83
CA LEU A 80 -37.22 22.53 -2.68
C LEU A 80 -35.84 21.87 -2.69
N HIS A 81 -35.39 21.27 -1.58
CA HIS A 81 -34.14 20.50 -1.53
C HIS A 81 -34.24 19.24 -2.41
N GLU A 82 -35.32 18.48 -2.30
CA GLU A 82 -35.52 17.27 -3.12
C GLU A 82 -35.63 17.62 -4.62
N ALA A 83 -36.37 18.68 -4.95
CA ALA A 83 -36.44 19.17 -6.33
C ALA A 83 -35.08 19.63 -6.87
N ALA A 84 -34.24 20.22 -6.02
CA ALA A 84 -32.86 20.62 -6.33
C ALA A 84 -31.92 19.43 -6.53
N ILE A 85 -32.07 18.35 -5.76
CA ILE A 85 -31.31 17.10 -5.92
C ILE A 85 -31.59 16.48 -7.30
N VAL A 86 -32.87 16.37 -7.66
CA VAL A 86 -33.28 15.75 -8.92
C VAL A 86 -33.07 16.67 -10.13
N GLY A 87 -33.11 17.99 -9.94
CA GLY A 87 -32.94 18.98 -11.00
C GLY A 87 -34.22 19.34 -11.75
N LYS A 88 -35.40 19.13 -11.14
CA LYS A 88 -36.71 19.42 -11.77
C LYS A 88 -37.03 20.92 -11.71
N LEU A 89 -36.49 21.70 -12.64
CA LEU A 89 -36.68 23.16 -12.72
C LEU A 89 -38.16 23.62 -12.64
N PRO A 90 -39.15 23.01 -13.33
CA PRO A 90 -40.54 23.44 -13.24
C PRO A 90 -41.11 23.30 -11.82
N LEU A 91 -40.73 22.23 -11.12
CA LEU A 91 -41.14 21.96 -9.75
C LEU A 91 -40.48 22.94 -8.78
N MET A 92 -39.19 23.24 -8.97
CA MET A 92 -38.50 24.26 -8.19
C MET A 92 -39.14 25.64 -8.34
N LYS A 93 -39.53 26.01 -9.58
CA LYS A 93 -40.26 27.26 -9.85
C LYS A 93 -41.56 27.33 -9.06
N LEU A 94 -42.34 26.25 -9.10
CA LEU A 94 -43.59 26.15 -8.37
C LEU A 94 -43.39 26.25 -6.84
N CYS A 95 -42.39 25.56 -6.29
CA CYS A 95 -42.08 25.63 -4.85
C CYS A 95 -41.80 27.07 -4.39
N VAL A 96 -41.01 27.82 -5.17
CA VAL A 96 -40.69 29.23 -4.86
C VAL A 96 -41.93 30.13 -5.01
N GLU A 97 -42.74 29.94 -6.06
CA GLU A 97 -44.01 30.68 -6.26
C GLU A 97 -45.02 30.42 -5.14
N ARG A 98 -45.03 29.21 -4.56
CA ARG A 98 -45.87 28.82 -3.42
C ARG A 98 -45.30 29.25 -2.06
N GLY A 99 -44.22 30.04 -2.04
CA GLY A 99 -43.69 30.69 -0.84
C GLY A 99 -42.72 29.84 -0.02
N VAL A 100 -42.07 28.84 -0.61
CA VAL A 100 -40.93 28.16 0.01
C VAL A 100 -39.71 29.09 0.00
N ARG A 101 -39.04 29.23 1.15
CA ARG A 101 -37.83 30.06 1.25
C ARG A 101 -36.70 29.44 0.44
N VAL A 102 -36.06 30.26 -0.40
CA VAL A 102 -34.90 29.85 -1.21
C VAL A 102 -33.70 29.49 -0.32
N ASP A 103 -33.55 30.20 0.80
CA ASP A 103 -32.49 29.99 1.80
C ASP A 103 -32.88 29.02 2.93
N CYS A 104 -33.75 28.05 2.67
CA CYS A 104 -33.96 26.99 3.65
C CYS A 104 -32.68 26.16 3.83
N THR A 105 -32.46 25.65 5.04
CA THR A 105 -31.31 24.81 5.39
C THR A 105 -31.80 23.43 5.82
N ASP A 106 -31.05 22.39 5.50
CA ASP A 106 -31.24 21.05 6.07
C ASP A 106 -30.47 20.87 7.40
N ILE A 107 -30.50 19.66 7.97
CA ILE A 107 -29.82 19.33 9.24
C ILE A 107 -28.28 19.54 9.18
N TYR A 108 -27.70 19.56 7.99
CA TYR A 108 -26.27 19.80 7.76
C TYR A 108 -25.98 21.27 7.43
N GLY A 109 -26.98 22.15 7.48
CA GLY A 109 -26.83 23.55 7.10
C GLY A 109 -26.81 23.79 5.59
N ARG A 110 -27.05 22.76 4.76
CA ARG A 110 -27.02 22.89 3.30
C ARG A 110 -28.30 23.51 2.78
N LYS A 111 -28.15 24.46 1.87
CA LYS A 111 -29.25 25.11 1.13
C LYS A 111 -29.55 24.40 -0.20
N PRO A 112 -30.72 24.63 -0.83
CA PRO A 112 -31.05 24.08 -2.14
C PRO A 112 -29.98 24.36 -3.22
N LEU A 113 -29.34 25.53 -3.17
CA LEU A 113 -28.26 25.87 -4.10
C LEU A 113 -27.05 24.93 -3.98
N HIS A 114 -26.70 24.44 -2.78
CA HIS A 114 -25.62 23.47 -2.59
C HIS A 114 -25.91 22.18 -3.36
N TYR A 115 -27.12 21.64 -3.25
CA TYR A 115 -27.53 20.43 -3.95
C TYR A 115 -27.54 20.59 -5.47
N VAL A 116 -28.07 21.72 -5.96
CA VAL A 116 -28.03 22.04 -7.39
C VAL A 116 -26.61 22.02 -7.93
N CYS A 117 -25.66 22.61 -7.20
CA CYS A 117 -24.26 22.68 -7.59
C CYS A 117 -23.55 21.33 -7.44
N MET A 118 -23.86 20.55 -6.41
CA MET A 118 -23.34 19.20 -6.19
C MET A 118 -23.73 18.23 -7.32
N TYR A 119 -24.96 18.34 -7.83
CA TYR A 119 -25.47 17.48 -8.91
C TYR A 119 -25.36 18.08 -10.32
N GLY A 120 -24.85 19.30 -10.48
CA GLY A 120 -24.55 19.89 -11.78
C GLY A 120 -25.74 20.50 -12.53
N HIS A 121 -26.82 20.84 -11.84
CA HIS A 121 -28.04 21.38 -12.46
C HIS A 121 -27.92 22.88 -12.78
N SER A 122 -27.12 23.23 -13.79
CA SER A 122 -26.79 24.62 -14.13
C SER A 122 -27.99 25.56 -14.31
N GLU A 123 -29.06 25.14 -15.01
CA GLU A 123 -30.27 25.97 -15.19
C GLU A 123 -31.00 26.24 -13.86
N ALA A 124 -31.03 25.25 -12.97
CA ALA A 124 -31.59 25.40 -11.64
C ALA A 124 -30.74 26.35 -10.78
N ALA A 125 -29.42 26.37 -10.98
CA ALA A 125 -28.52 27.29 -10.28
C ALA A 125 -28.82 28.73 -10.68
N THR A 126 -28.92 29.00 -11.98
CA THR A 126 -29.30 30.33 -12.52
C THR A 126 -30.65 30.77 -11.97
N TYR A 127 -31.63 29.87 -11.90
CA TYR A 127 -32.95 30.19 -11.36
C TYR A 127 -32.90 30.57 -9.88
N LEU A 128 -32.28 29.76 -9.03
CA LEU A 128 -32.19 30.03 -7.60
C LEU A 128 -31.44 31.34 -7.30
N LEU A 129 -30.33 31.61 -8.01
CA LEU A 129 -29.58 32.85 -7.90
C LEU A 129 -30.43 34.07 -8.33
N SER A 130 -31.22 33.95 -9.41
CA SER A 130 -32.15 35.01 -9.82
C SER A 130 -33.24 35.33 -8.80
N LYS A 131 -33.50 34.40 -7.86
CA LYS A 131 -34.46 34.54 -6.76
C LYS A 131 -33.82 34.96 -5.44
N GLY A 132 -32.54 35.33 -5.47
CA GLY A 132 -31.81 35.85 -4.31
C GLY A 132 -31.17 34.78 -3.43
N ALA A 133 -30.94 33.57 -3.95
CA ALA A 133 -30.15 32.57 -3.22
C ALA A 133 -28.74 33.10 -2.92
N ASP A 134 -28.28 32.92 -1.68
CA ASP A 134 -26.91 33.28 -1.31
C ASP A 134 -25.90 32.23 -1.85
N CYS A 135 -24.95 32.69 -2.66
CA CYS A 135 -23.87 31.85 -3.20
C CYS A 135 -22.65 31.76 -2.28
N LYS A 136 -22.60 32.52 -1.18
CA LYS A 136 -21.48 32.59 -0.24
C LYS A 136 -21.70 31.81 1.05
N SER A 137 -22.94 31.43 1.36
CA SER A 137 -23.25 30.67 2.56
C SER A 137 -22.55 29.30 2.54
N CYS A 138 -21.91 28.94 3.64
CA CYS A 138 -21.36 27.60 3.87
C CYS A 138 -22.34 26.73 4.66
N ASP A 139 -22.22 25.42 4.49
CA ASP A 139 -22.84 24.42 5.36
C ASP A 139 -22.04 24.22 6.67
N HIS A 140 -22.47 23.27 7.52
CA HIS A 140 -21.80 23.01 8.81
C HIS A 140 -20.36 22.47 8.65
N ASP A 141 -20.02 21.92 7.48
CA ASP A 141 -18.69 21.41 7.16
C ASP A 141 -17.80 22.48 6.49
N GLY A 142 -18.32 23.71 6.30
CA GLY A 142 -17.58 24.80 5.66
C GLY A 142 -17.60 24.78 4.14
N TYR A 143 -18.40 23.91 3.51
CA TYR A 143 -18.53 23.84 2.06
C TYR A 143 -19.57 24.85 1.56
N ASN A 144 -19.16 25.69 0.61
CA ASN A 144 -20.07 26.55 -0.13
C ASN A 144 -20.50 25.89 -1.47
N PRO A 145 -21.50 26.43 -2.19
CA PRO A 145 -21.96 25.85 -3.46
C PRO A 145 -20.86 25.80 -4.54
N LEU A 146 -19.90 26.73 -4.52
CA LEU A 146 -18.76 26.73 -5.44
C LEU A 146 -17.83 25.54 -5.16
N ILE A 147 -17.53 25.24 -3.90
CA ILE A 147 -16.70 24.09 -3.53
C ILE A 147 -17.33 22.79 -4.04
N TYR A 148 -18.63 22.56 -3.83
CA TYR A 148 -19.31 21.38 -4.36
C TYR A 148 -19.26 21.28 -5.89
N ALA A 149 -19.44 22.39 -6.60
CA ALA A 149 -19.34 22.38 -8.06
C ALA A 149 -17.91 22.06 -8.54
N VAL A 150 -16.90 22.57 -7.82
CA VAL A 150 -15.48 22.37 -8.14
C VAL A 150 -15.03 20.95 -7.83
N THR A 151 -15.36 20.38 -6.67
CA THR A 151 -14.94 19.02 -6.29
C THR A 151 -15.46 17.98 -7.28
N ILE A 152 -16.72 18.09 -7.69
CA ILE A 152 -17.36 17.14 -8.60
C ILE A 152 -17.00 17.40 -10.07
N GLY A 153 -16.66 18.64 -10.46
CA GLY A 153 -16.23 18.96 -11.82
C GLY A 153 -17.30 19.61 -12.71
N HIS A 154 -18.32 20.26 -12.12
CA HIS A 154 -19.42 20.89 -12.87
C HIS A 154 -19.05 22.29 -13.38
N THR A 155 -18.29 22.34 -14.47
CA THR A 155 -17.76 23.58 -15.10
C THR A 155 -18.81 24.68 -15.28
N LYS A 156 -20.00 24.35 -15.81
CA LYS A 156 -21.05 25.36 -16.05
C LYS A 156 -21.63 25.94 -14.77
N CYS A 157 -21.76 25.15 -13.72
CA CYS A 157 -22.20 25.63 -12.41
C CYS A 157 -21.15 26.58 -11.80
N VAL A 158 -19.87 26.23 -11.93
CA VAL A 158 -18.76 27.11 -11.50
C VAL A 158 -18.82 28.46 -12.21
N GLU A 159 -18.98 28.47 -13.54
CA GLU A 159 -19.10 29.71 -14.32
C GLU A 159 -20.24 30.60 -13.82
N ILE A 160 -21.44 30.03 -13.66
CA ILE A 160 -22.62 30.76 -13.18
C ILE A 160 -22.40 31.32 -11.77
N LEU A 161 -21.79 30.55 -10.86
CA LEU A 161 -21.51 31.00 -9.50
C LEU A 161 -20.51 32.16 -9.48
N LEU A 162 -19.43 32.06 -10.27
CA LEU A 162 -18.42 33.11 -10.37
C LEU A 162 -18.97 34.40 -10.96
N GLU A 163 -19.87 34.32 -11.95
CA GLU A 163 -20.58 35.48 -12.50
C GLU A 163 -21.49 36.17 -11.47
N ASN A 164 -22.00 35.42 -10.50
CA ASN A 164 -22.87 35.93 -9.43
C ASN A 164 -22.09 36.33 -8.16
N GLY A 165 -20.76 36.46 -8.25
CA GLY A 165 -19.92 36.96 -7.16
C GLY A 165 -19.66 35.92 -6.06
N ALA A 166 -19.67 34.63 -6.40
CA ALA A 166 -19.18 33.59 -5.51
C ALA A 166 -17.74 33.84 -5.10
N GLN A 167 -17.41 33.41 -3.90
CA GLN A 167 -16.13 33.70 -3.27
C GLN A 167 -15.04 32.77 -3.82
N ILE A 168 -14.03 33.36 -4.47
CA ILE A 168 -12.91 32.64 -5.10
C ILE A 168 -11.81 32.32 -4.09
N GLU A 169 -11.61 33.19 -3.10
CA GLU A 169 -10.55 33.10 -2.10
C GLU A 169 -11.14 32.99 -0.68
N PRO A 170 -10.53 32.24 0.24
CA PRO A 170 -10.96 32.21 1.63
C PRO A 170 -10.91 33.60 2.29
N LEU A 171 -11.82 33.87 3.24
CA LEU A 171 -11.93 35.18 3.91
C LEU A 171 -10.83 35.41 4.96
N GLU A 172 -10.34 34.34 5.60
CA GLU A 172 -9.34 34.38 6.67
C GLU A 172 -8.22 33.35 6.43
N GLU A 173 -6.99 33.74 6.77
CA GLU A 173 -5.81 32.86 6.74
C GLU A 173 -5.85 31.92 7.96
N GLY A 174 -5.97 30.61 7.72
CA GLY A 174 -5.83 29.58 8.76
C GLY A 174 -7.11 28.88 9.22
N ASP A 175 -8.28 29.31 8.73
CA ASP A 175 -9.47 28.47 8.80
C ASP A 175 -9.32 27.27 7.86
N HIS A 176 -10.00 26.16 8.14
CA HIS A 176 -10.13 25.00 7.25
C HIS A 176 -10.84 25.31 5.91
N ASN A 177 -10.88 26.58 5.51
CA ASN A 177 -11.54 27.06 4.31
C ASN A 177 -10.89 26.46 3.07
N HIS A 178 -11.67 25.67 2.35
CA HIS A 178 -11.29 25.06 1.10
C HIS A 178 -10.95 26.12 0.05
N ILE A 179 -9.77 26.00 -0.58
CA ILE A 179 -9.34 26.86 -1.67
C ILE A 179 -9.84 26.24 -2.99
N PRO A 180 -10.78 26.88 -3.72
CA PRO A 180 -11.36 26.31 -4.96
C PRO A 180 -10.30 25.91 -5.99
N LEU A 181 -9.28 26.75 -6.20
CA LEU A 181 -8.21 26.43 -7.16
C LEU A 181 -7.41 25.19 -6.75
N SER A 182 -7.13 25.04 -5.45
CA SER A 182 -6.41 23.89 -4.89
C SER A 182 -7.20 22.59 -5.09
N LEU A 183 -8.51 22.62 -4.86
CA LEU A 183 -9.38 21.46 -5.10
C LEU A 183 -9.53 21.11 -6.59
N ALA A 184 -9.67 22.10 -7.46
CA ALA A 184 -9.68 21.86 -8.91
C ALA A 184 -8.38 21.16 -9.36
N CYS A 185 -7.26 21.53 -8.75
CA CYS A 185 -5.95 20.93 -8.96
C CYS A 185 -5.82 19.51 -8.41
N GLN A 186 -6.42 19.24 -7.24
CA GLN A 186 -6.44 17.91 -6.63
C GLN A 186 -7.24 16.90 -7.44
N TYR A 187 -8.36 17.31 -8.03
CA TYR A 187 -9.23 16.43 -8.81
C TYR A 187 -8.95 16.46 -10.33
N GLY A 188 -8.02 17.30 -10.78
CA GLY A 188 -7.61 17.37 -12.18
C GLY A 188 -8.58 18.09 -13.12
N HIS A 189 -9.48 18.92 -12.58
CA HIS A 189 -10.48 19.66 -13.37
C HIS A 189 -9.85 20.87 -14.06
N LYS A 190 -9.16 20.63 -15.18
CA LYS A 190 -8.41 21.63 -15.94
C LYS A 190 -9.23 22.85 -16.34
N ASP A 191 -10.42 22.63 -16.89
CA ASP A 191 -11.29 23.71 -17.38
C ASP A 191 -11.76 24.63 -16.24
N ILE A 192 -12.02 24.05 -15.06
CA ILE A 192 -12.40 24.79 -13.85
C ILE A 192 -11.22 25.61 -13.35
N ALA A 193 -10.02 25.02 -13.32
CA ALA A 193 -8.82 25.73 -12.87
C ALA A 193 -8.48 26.90 -13.79
N LEU A 194 -8.58 26.74 -15.12
CA LEU A 194 -8.44 27.83 -16.09
C LEU A 194 -9.45 28.95 -15.83
N LEU A 195 -10.73 28.59 -15.66
CA LEU A 195 -11.79 29.54 -15.39
C LEU A 195 -11.55 30.33 -14.09
N LEU A 196 -11.07 29.66 -13.03
CA LEU A 196 -10.72 30.32 -11.76
C LEU A 196 -9.55 31.29 -11.93
N LEU A 197 -8.50 30.89 -12.67
CA LEU A 197 -7.34 31.75 -12.96
C LEU A 197 -7.74 32.97 -13.79
N ASP A 198 -8.59 32.80 -14.81
CA ASP A 198 -9.11 33.88 -15.66
C ASP A 198 -9.94 34.90 -14.86
N LYS A 199 -10.63 34.43 -13.79
CA LYS A 199 -11.37 35.28 -12.85
C LYS A 199 -10.49 35.88 -11.74
N GLY A 200 -9.18 35.67 -11.78
CA GLY A 200 -8.21 36.28 -10.88
C GLY A 200 -7.92 35.49 -9.60
N ALA A 201 -8.17 34.18 -9.58
CA ALA A 201 -7.74 33.31 -8.48
C ALA A 201 -6.22 33.36 -8.31
N LYS A 202 -5.77 33.43 -7.05
CA LYS A 202 -4.36 33.45 -6.68
C LYS A 202 -3.88 32.04 -6.35
N ILE A 203 -2.59 31.81 -6.59
CA ILE A 203 -1.93 30.57 -6.23
C ILE A 203 -1.41 30.73 -4.81
N ILE A 204 -2.29 30.48 -3.83
CA ILE A 204 -1.99 30.56 -2.39
C ILE A 204 -1.78 29.17 -1.78
N PRO A 205 -0.93 29.03 -0.74
CA PRO A 205 -0.83 27.80 0.03
C PRO A 205 -2.06 27.58 0.92
N ASP A 206 -2.37 26.32 1.21
CA ASP A 206 -3.34 25.95 2.24
C ASP A 206 -2.75 26.05 3.67
N ALA A 207 -3.52 25.63 4.67
CA ALA A 207 -3.10 25.63 6.08
C ALA A 207 -1.85 24.75 6.36
N GLU A 208 -1.61 23.76 5.49
CA GLU A 208 -0.45 22.86 5.54
C GLU A 208 0.75 23.40 4.74
N GLY A 209 0.63 24.59 4.14
CA GLY A 209 1.65 25.17 3.28
C GLY A 209 1.67 24.57 1.87
N ILE A 210 0.70 23.74 1.51
CA ILE A 210 0.63 23.04 0.22
C ILE A 210 -0.04 23.97 -0.79
N THR A 211 0.68 24.29 -1.86
CA THR A 211 0.13 25.10 -2.97
C THR A 211 -0.59 24.23 -4.01
N PRO A 212 -1.48 24.80 -4.85
CA PRO A 212 -2.11 24.08 -5.96
C PRO A 212 -1.12 23.35 -6.89
N LEU A 213 0.11 23.89 -7.01
CA LEU A 213 1.19 23.29 -7.79
C LEU A 213 1.71 21.98 -7.16
N HIS A 214 1.74 21.88 -5.83
CA HIS A 214 2.09 20.63 -5.14
C HIS A 214 1.04 19.55 -5.37
N LEU A 215 -0.25 19.90 -5.26
CA LEU A 215 -1.35 18.94 -5.44
C LEU A 215 -1.42 18.42 -6.88
N THR A 216 -1.30 19.30 -7.88
CA THR A 216 -1.24 18.88 -9.29
C THR A 216 -0.06 17.96 -9.58
N ALA A 217 1.12 18.28 -9.03
CA ALA A 217 2.31 17.46 -9.18
C ALA A 217 2.17 16.09 -8.48
N ARG A 218 1.52 16.05 -7.31
CA ARG A 218 1.23 14.82 -6.56
C ARG A 218 0.25 13.91 -7.30
N GLN A 219 -0.79 14.48 -7.90
CA GLN A 219 -1.85 13.72 -8.58
C GLN A 219 -1.51 13.36 -10.04
N GLY A 220 -0.42 13.92 -10.59
CA GLY A 220 0.05 13.58 -11.93
C GLY A 220 -0.66 14.32 -13.07
N HIS A 221 -1.37 15.41 -12.78
CA HIS A 221 -2.12 16.17 -13.78
C HIS A 221 -1.20 17.11 -14.58
N HIS A 222 -0.37 16.54 -15.46
CA HIS A 222 0.67 17.27 -16.21
C HIS A 222 0.14 18.40 -17.10
N GLU A 223 -1.05 18.27 -17.70
CA GLU A 223 -1.62 19.33 -18.52
C GLU A 223 -2.02 20.55 -17.71
N LEU A 224 -2.62 20.33 -16.54
CA LEU A 224 -3.00 21.39 -15.63
C LEU A 224 -1.75 22.02 -14.98
N LEU A 225 -0.75 21.19 -14.68
CA LEU A 225 0.54 21.67 -14.20
C LEU A 225 1.18 22.65 -15.17
N LYS A 226 1.11 22.38 -16.49
CA LYS A 226 1.61 23.28 -17.54
C LYS A 226 0.88 24.64 -17.52
N VAL A 227 -0.45 24.61 -17.42
CA VAL A 227 -1.26 25.83 -17.31
C VAL A 227 -0.86 26.64 -16.07
N LEU A 228 -0.73 25.99 -14.92
CA LEU A 228 -0.32 26.66 -13.69
C LEU A 228 1.08 27.26 -13.81
N THR A 229 2.03 26.55 -14.40
CA THR A 229 3.40 27.07 -14.60
C THR A 229 3.44 28.28 -15.53
N ASP A 230 2.56 28.34 -16.54
CA ASP A 230 2.47 29.48 -17.46
C ASP A 230 1.90 30.74 -16.77
N HIS A 231 1.01 30.56 -15.79
CA HIS A 231 0.41 31.64 -14.99
C HIS A 231 1.20 31.98 -13.72
N CYS A 232 2.13 31.13 -13.28
CA CYS A 232 3.00 31.36 -12.13
C CYS A 232 4.09 32.38 -12.43
N THR A 233 4.39 33.25 -11.46
CA THR A 233 5.66 33.98 -11.44
C THR A 233 6.77 33.03 -10.95
N CYS A 234 7.98 33.17 -11.50
CA CYS A 234 9.10 32.24 -11.27
C CYS A 234 9.46 32.00 -9.80
N THR A 235 9.19 32.95 -8.89
CA THR A 235 9.45 32.82 -7.45
C THR A 235 8.50 31.86 -6.74
N SER A 236 7.32 31.57 -7.32
CA SER A 236 6.29 30.73 -6.68
C SER A 236 6.45 29.23 -6.93
N LEU A 237 7.27 28.83 -7.91
CA LEU A 237 7.37 27.44 -8.38
C LEU A 237 8.10 26.53 -7.37
N ASP A 238 9.13 27.05 -6.71
CA ASP A 238 9.95 26.31 -5.72
C ASP A 238 9.50 26.59 -4.27
N THR A 239 8.22 26.92 -4.06
CA THR A 239 7.70 27.11 -2.69
C THR A 239 7.76 25.79 -1.92
N PRO A 240 8.41 25.71 -0.75
CA PRO A 240 8.41 24.50 0.06
C PRO A 240 7.13 24.40 0.89
N ASP A 241 6.66 23.18 1.13
CA ASP A 241 5.61 22.92 2.10
C ASP A 241 6.06 23.20 3.55
N LYS A 242 5.09 23.31 4.47
CA LYS A 242 5.37 23.71 5.86
C LYS A 242 6.01 22.60 6.70
N TYR A 243 5.70 21.34 6.39
CA TYR A 243 6.01 20.21 7.26
C TYR A 243 7.25 19.42 6.85
N LYS A 244 7.49 19.27 5.54
CA LYS A 244 8.59 18.46 5.01
C LYS A 244 9.63 19.29 4.25
N GLY A 245 9.35 20.57 3.99
CA GLY A 245 10.13 21.41 3.10
C GLY A 245 10.06 20.95 1.63
N TRP A 246 9.04 20.19 1.25
CA TRP A 246 8.95 19.59 -0.09
C TRP A 246 8.42 20.60 -1.10
N THR A 247 9.08 20.68 -2.25
CA THR A 247 8.61 21.46 -3.40
C THR A 247 7.80 20.58 -4.36
N PRO A 248 7.09 21.14 -5.36
CA PRO A 248 6.24 20.35 -6.27
C PRO A 248 7.00 19.22 -6.99
N ILE A 249 8.29 19.41 -7.29
CA ILE A 249 9.11 18.36 -7.91
C ILE A 249 9.35 17.16 -6.98
N PHE A 250 9.36 17.34 -5.65
CA PHE A 250 9.42 16.21 -4.70
C PHE A 250 8.19 15.33 -4.82
N TYR A 251 6.99 15.92 -4.87
CA TYR A 251 5.75 15.17 -5.03
C TYR A 251 5.68 14.46 -6.39
N ALA A 252 6.04 15.12 -7.48
CA ALA A 252 6.09 14.48 -8.80
C ALA A 252 7.10 13.32 -8.85
N ALA A 253 8.27 13.49 -8.23
CA ALA A 253 9.32 12.47 -8.18
C ALA A 253 8.93 11.28 -7.28
N SER A 254 8.34 11.55 -6.11
CA SER A 254 7.90 10.54 -5.15
C SER A 254 6.77 9.67 -5.69
N GLU A 255 5.83 10.25 -6.45
CA GLU A 255 4.67 9.53 -7.01
C GLU A 255 4.96 8.95 -8.42
N GLY A 256 6.14 9.22 -8.98
CA GLY A 256 6.57 8.64 -10.27
C GLY A 256 6.01 9.31 -11.52
N HIS A 257 5.54 10.55 -11.43
CA HIS A 257 4.93 11.28 -12.55
C HIS A 257 5.99 11.94 -13.44
N ILE A 258 6.54 11.17 -14.39
CA ILE A 258 7.61 11.60 -15.31
C ILE A 258 7.24 12.87 -16.08
N GLU A 259 6.01 12.93 -16.62
CA GLU A 259 5.56 14.08 -17.41
C GLU A 259 5.45 15.36 -16.56
N CYS A 260 5.04 15.24 -15.29
CA CYS A 260 5.06 16.36 -14.36
C CYS A 260 6.49 16.85 -14.08
N VAL A 261 7.45 15.93 -13.90
CA VAL A 261 8.88 16.27 -13.76
C VAL A 261 9.39 17.01 -15.00
N ASN A 262 9.00 16.57 -16.21
CA ASN A 262 9.37 17.24 -17.46
C ASN A 262 8.83 18.68 -17.52
N VAL A 263 7.54 18.88 -17.22
CA VAL A 263 6.89 20.20 -17.22
C VAL A 263 7.53 21.13 -16.19
N LEU A 264 7.75 20.66 -14.95
CA LEU A 264 8.37 21.47 -13.90
C LEU A 264 9.81 21.88 -14.25
N THR A 265 10.57 20.96 -14.86
CA THR A 265 11.93 21.26 -15.30
C THR A 265 11.93 22.27 -16.46
N GLN A 266 11.02 22.13 -17.42
CA GLN A 266 10.86 23.09 -18.53
C GLN A 266 10.47 24.48 -18.02
N ALA A 267 9.68 24.55 -16.95
CA ALA A 267 9.32 25.79 -16.27
C ALA A 267 10.48 26.41 -15.44
N GLY A 268 11.62 25.72 -15.31
CA GLY A 268 12.81 26.22 -14.63
C GLY A 268 12.88 25.92 -13.12
N CYS A 269 12.11 24.96 -12.62
CA CYS A 269 12.21 24.53 -11.22
C CYS A 269 13.60 23.96 -10.90
N LYS A 270 14.10 24.21 -9.69
CA LYS A 270 15.42 23.68 -9.28
C LYS A 270 15.32 22.19 -8.96
N VAL A 271 16.16 21.40 -9.62
CA VAL A 271 16.18 19.93 -9.45
C VAL A 271 16.99 19.48 -8.24
N ASN A 272 18.04 20.23 -7.88
CA ASN A 272 18.97 19.91 -6.79
C ASN A 272 18.56 20.56 -5.45
N ILE A 273 17.25 20.63 -5.17
CA ILE A 273 16.77 21.07 -3.85
C ILE A 273 16.90 19.90 -2.88
N THR A 274 17.14 20.19 -1.61
CA THR A 274 17.09 19.21 -0.53
C THR A 274 16.06 19.61 0.50
N ASP A 275 15.42 18.62 1.11
CA ASP A 275 14.54 18.82 2.26
C ASP A 275 15.32 19.08 3.56
N ASP A 276 14.60 19.18 4.68
CA ASP A 276 15.18 19.37 6.02
C ASP A 276 16.11 18.20 6.44
N ALA A 277 15.85 17.00 5.92
CA ALA A 277 16.69 15.81 6.11
C ALA A 277 17.86 15.72 5.12
N ARG A 278 18.08 16.74 4.30
CA ARG A 278 19.09 16.83 3.24
C ARG A 278 18.93 15.76 2.15
N HIS A 279 17.71 15.29 1.93
CA HIS A 279 17.34 14.38 0.85
C HIS A 279 16.80 15.15 -0.35
N SER A 280 17.23 14.75 -1.54
CA SER A 280 16.83 15.34 -2.83
C SER A 280 15.64 14.60 -3.46
N PRO A 281 14.95 15.18 -4.46
CA PRO A 281 13.80 14.53 -5.10
C PRO A 281 14.11 13.14 -5.66
N ILE A 282 15.34 12.95 -6.17
CA ILE A 282 15.82 11.65 -6.67
C ILE A 282 15.83 10.57 -5.58
N TYR A 283 16.08 10.94 -4.32
CA TYR A 283 16.06 9.99 -3.21
C TYR A 283 14.66 9.40 -3.00
N TYR A 284 13.63 10.24 -3.01
CA TYR A 284 12.25 9.78 -2.85
C TYR A 284 11.76 8.98 -4.06
N ALA A 285 12.11 9.40 -5.28
CA ALA A 285 11.85 8.61 -6.49
C ALA A 285 12.50 7.22 -6.41
N ALA A 286 13.73 7.15 -5.89
CA ALA A 286 14.46 5.89 -5.73
C ALA A 286 13.92 5.03 -4.57
N TRP A 287 13.48 5.64 -3.48
CA TRP A 287 12.85 4.96 -2.35
C TRP A 287 11.53 4.29 -2.75
N GLU A 288 10.74 4.93 -3.61
CA GLU A 288 9.49 4.39 -4.16
C GLU A 288 9.69 3.52 -5.42
N GLY A 289 10.89 3.52 -6.02
CA GLY A 289 11.26 2.63 -7.14
C GLY A 289 10.92 3.16 -8.54
N HIS A 290 10.78 4.48 -8.71
CA HIS A 290 10.44 5.12 -9.98
C HIS A 290 11.67 5.39 -10.85
N ILE A 291 12.20 4.35 -11.49
CA ILE A 291 13.48 4.42 -12.23
C ILE A 291 13.48 5.40 -13.39
N LYS A 292 12.39 5.47 -14.15
CA LYS A 292 12.27 6.42 -15.27
C LYS A 292 12.40 7.88 -14.79
N CYS A 293 11.84 8.20 -13.62
CA CYS A 293 12.02 9.51 -12.99
C CYS A 293 13.46 9.72 -12.53
N ILE A 294 14.11 8.71 -11.94
CA ILE A 294 15.52 8.77 -11.51
C ILE A 294 16.42 9.08 -12.70
N ASP A 295 16.29 8.35 -13.80
CA ASP A 295 17.12 8.54 -14.99
C ASP A 295 16.94 9.93 -15.59
N LYS A 296 15.70 10.43 -15.58
CA LYS A 296 15.41 11.78 -16.04
C LYS A 296 16.01 12.86 -15.13
N LEU A 297 15.85 12.71 -13.82
CA LEU A 297 16.42 13.64 -12.83
C LEU A 297 17.96 13.63 -12.88
N LEU A 298 18.59 12.46 -13.06
CA LEU A 298 20.05 12.35 -13.23
C LEU A 298 20.55 13.02 -14.51
N GLN A 299 19.81 12.86 -15.63
CA GLN A 299 20.14 13.53 -16.88
C GLN A 299 20.13 15.06 -16.71
N LEU A 300 19.16 15.58 -15.96
CA LEU A 300 18.99 17.01 -15.72
C LEU A 300 19.96 17.57 -14.68
N ALA A 301 20.33 16.77 -13.69
CA ALA A 301 21.28 17.14 -12.62
C ALA A 301 22.76 17.09 -13.07
N GLY A 302 23.07 16.74 -14.32
CA GLY A 302 24.44 16.73 -14.83
C GLY A 302 25.26 15.48 -14.48
N GLY A 303 24.61 14.34 -14.18
CA GLY A 303 25.26 13.03 -14.10
C GLY A 303 25.92 12.66 -12.78
N PHE A 304 25.99 13.56 -11.78
CA PHE A 304 26.44 13.23 -10.43
C PHE A 304 25.72 14.10 -9.40
N VAL A 305 24.94 13.48 -8.51
CA VAL A 305 24.42 14.15 -7.31
C VAL A 305 25.38 13.85 -6.17
N GLU A 306 26.36 14.72 -5.95
CA GLU A 306 27.17 14.73 -4.73
C GLU A 306 26.33 15.25 -3.55
N THR A 307 25.36 14.46 -3.11
CA THR A 307 24.85 14.62 -1.74
C THR A 307 25.79 13.82 -0.83
N THR A 308 26.85 14.46 -0.32
CA THR A 308 27.59 14.13 0.95
C THR A 308 29.02 14.69 1.05
N GLU A 309 29.51 15.58 0.17
CA GLU A 309 30.86 16.15 0.38
C GLU A 309 30.97 17.09 1.60
N SER A 310 29.86 17.61 2.16
CA SER A 310 29.91 18.59 3.26
C SER A 310 29.77 18.00 4.68
N ILE A 311 29.60 16.69 4.87
CA ILE A 311 29.32 16.13 6.22
C ILE A 311 30.61 15.86 7.04
N MET A 312 31.82 16.04 6.49
CA MET A 312 33.05 15.78 7.24
C MET A 312 34.09 16.90 7.28
N ASN A 313 33.97 17.96 6.48
CA ASN A 313 35.03 18.97 6.35
C ASN A 313 34.82 20.30 7.13
N GLU A 314 33.68 20.51 7.80
CA GLU A 314 33.48 21.72 8.64
C GLU A 314 33.71 21.51 10.14
N GLN A 315 33.92 20.27 10.61
CA GLN A 315 34.18 20.01 12.04
C GLN A 315 35.67 20.06 12.44
N MET A 316 36.56 20.52 11.57
CA MET A 316 37.99 20.73 11.90
C MET A 316 38.52 22.05 11.35
N MET A 317 38.13 23.19 11.94
CA MET A 317 39.00 24.37 12.07
C MET A 317 38.60 25.23 13.28
N VAL A 318 39.37 25.06 14.35
CA VAL A 318 39.84 26.03 15.36
C VAL A 318 39.10 27.37 15.48
N VAL A 319 38.50 27.62 16.65
CA VAL A 319 38.62 28.92 17.33
C VAL A 319 38.87 28.67 18.84
N GLU A 320 40.06 29.05 19.28
CA GLU A 320 40.48 29.11 20.68
C GLU A 320 39.82 30.28 21.42
N ASN A 321 39.49 30.01 22.70
CA ASN A 321 39.53 30.87 23.89
C ASN A 321 39.19 32.38 23.82
N GLY A 322 38.25 32.78 24.68
CA GLY A 322 38.12 34.16 25.18
C GLY A 322 37.04 34.29 26.25
N GLN A 323 37.44 34.66 27.46
CA GLN A 323 36.65 34.81 28.69
C GLN A 323 35.67 36.02 28.69
N ILE A 324 34.73 36.02 29.67
CA ILE A 324 34.29 37.14 30.56
C ILE A 324 32.75 37.30 30.69
N ASP A 325 32.28 36.92 31.89
CA ASP A 325 31.43 37.59 32.91
C ASP A 325 29.97 38.06 32.70
N GLU A 326 29.17 37.64 33.71
CA GLU A 326 28.16 38.40 34.50
C GLU A 326 26.90 38.92 33.78
N GLN A 327 25.68 38.98 34.32
CA GLN A 327 24.94 38.65 35.56
C GLN A 327 23.50 39.19 35.32
N ASN A 328 22.57 38.85 36.21
CA ASN A 328 21.20 39.41 36.40
C ASN A 328 20.09 38.86 35.47
N ASP A 329 18.88 38.52 35.92
CA ASP A 329 18.28 38.26 37.23
C ASP A 329 16.81 37.83 36.99
N ILE A 330 16.29 36.89 37.80
CA ILE A 330 14.96 36.91 38.48
C ILE A 330 13.71 36.65 37.58
N ASP A 331 13.11 35.44 37.59
CA ASP A 331 11.98 34.95 38.43
C ASP A 331 10.74 34.73 37.51
N LEU A 332 9.78 33.80 37.64
CA LEU A 332 9.29 32.84 38.61
C LEU A 332 8.62 31.70 37.80
N ASP A 333 8.82 30.42 38.19
CA ASP A 333 7.84 29.30 38.07
C ASP A 333 8.45 27.91 38.37
N ASN A 334 9.46 27.85 39.23
CA ASN A 334 10.01 26.58 39.72
C ASN A 334 9.31 26.12 41.01
N ASN A 335 8.06 25.67 40.93
CA ASN A 335 7.41 24.93 42.04
C ASN A 335 6.29 23.94 41.64
N ILE A 336 6.31 23.35 40.43
CA ILE A 336 5.37 22.25 40.06
C ILE A 336 6.06 20.95 39.60
N ASN A 337 7.40 20.90 39.49
CA ASN A 337 8.10 19.71 38.95
C ASN A 337 8.81 18.84 40.00
N ASN A 338 8.22 18.67 41.19
CA ASN A 338 8.69 17.72 42.21
C ASN A 338 7.64 16.64 42.55
N ILE A 339 6.87 16.19 41.55
CA ILE A 339 6.18 14.91 41.63
C ILE A 339 7.03 13.90 40.86
N PRO A 340 7.63 12.88 41.53
CA PRO A 340 8.32 11.81 40.84
C PRO A 340 7.32 11.09 39.94
N SER A 341 7.69 10.82 38.69
CA SER A 341 6.80 10.11 37.77
C SER A 341 6.42 8.74 38.35
N LEU A 342 5.17 8.58 38.77
CA LEU A 342 4.54 7.30 39.09
C LEU A 342 4.33 6.49 37.80
N LYS A 343 5.41 6.18 37.10
CA LYS A 343 5.41 5.08 36.14
C LYS A 343 5.56 3.82 36.97
N LEU A 344 4.45 3.09 37.11
CA LEU A 344 4.50 1.70 37.54
C LEU A 344 5.63 1.02 36.76
N PRO A 345 6.53 0.26 37.42
CA PRO A 345 7.46 -0.58 36.69
C PRO A 345 6.65 -1.43 35.71
N PRO A 346 7.11 -1.59 34.46
CA PRO A 346 6.38 -2.37 33.48
C PRO A 346 6.02 -3.72 34.12
N PRO A 347 4.77 -4.18 33.97
CA PRO A 347 4.36 -5.45 34.56
C PRO A 347 5.38 -6.50 34.13
N ILE A 348 5.89 -7.25 35.10
CA ILE A 348 6.79 -8.38 34.86
C ILE A 348 5.98 -9.40 34.08
N LEU A 349 5.93 -9.22 32.76
CA LEU A 349 5.49 -10.23 31.82
C LEU A 349 6.49 -11.37 31.96
N PRO A 350 6.01 -12.60 32.24
CA PRO A 350 6.89 -13.73 32.40
C PRO A 350 7.78 -13.89 31.16
N PHE A 351 9.07 -14.08 31.45
CA PHE A 351 10.17 -14.21 30.52
C PHE A 351 9.81 -14.94 29.21
N ARG A 352 10.06 -14.24 28.10
CA ARG A 352 10.39 -14.73 26.74
C ARG A 352 10.11 -16.24 26.50
N ILE A 353 9.02 -16.56 25.82
CA ILE A 353 8.97 -17.76 24.99
C ILE A 353 9.57 -17.37 23.63
N TYR A 354 10.86 -17.62 23.49
CA TYR A 354 11.61 -17.41 22.26
C TYR A 354 11.06 -18.30 21.13
N GLY A 355 10.86 -17.73 19.94
CA GLY A 355 11.21 -18.29 18.63
C GLY A 355 10.80 -19.72 18.25
N HIS A 356 9.90 -20.39 18.96
CA HIS A 356 9.49 -21.76 18.67
C HIS A 356 8.09 -21.87 18.07
N SER A 357 7.67 -20.90 17.22
CA SER A 357 6.50 -21.08 16.35
C SER A 357 6.68 -22.23 15.36
N TYR A 358 7.93 -22.69 15.17
CA TYR A 358 8.30 -23.83 14.35
C TYR A 358 7.62 -25.16 14.76
N LEU A 359 7.31 -25.33 16.04
CA LEU A 359 6.63 -26.53 16.54
C LEU A 359 5.10 -26.37 16.55
N ASP A 360 4.60 -25.17 16.29
CA ASP A 360 3.16 -24.92 16.20
C ASP A 360 2.68 -25.47 14.86
N LYS A 361 1.97 -26.59 14.91
CA LYS A 361 1.26 -27.21 13.77
C LYS A 361 0.02 -26.39 13.37
N LYS A 362 0.16 -25.07 13.34
CA LYS A 362 -0.89 -24.10 13.08
C LYS A 362 -0.75 -23.56 11.66
N TYR A 363 -1.90 -23.30 11.06
CA TYR A 363 -2.01 -22.51 9.84
C TYR A 363 -1.72 -21.06 10.15
N HIS A 364 -0.97 -20.41 9.27
CA HIS A 364 -0.74 -18.98 9.33
C HIS A 364 -1.54 -18.32 8.21
N ILE A 365 -2.42 -17.41 8.60
CA ILE A 365 -3.30 -16.68 7.69
C ILE A 365 -2.92 -15.22 7.76
N GLN A 366 -2.49 -14.65 6.64
CA GLN A 366 -2.25 -13.22 6.49
C GLN A 366 -3.42 -12.58 5.78
N ILE A 367 -3.86 -11.44 6.27
CA ILE A 367 -4.99 -10.67 5.74
C ILE A 367 -4.50 -9.28 5.42
N THR A 368 -4.70 -8.87 4.17
CA THR A 368 -4.39 -7.53 3.69
C THR A 368 -5.71 -6.84 3.35
N LEU A 369 -5.96 -5.68 3.95
CA LEU A 369 -7.18 -4.92 3.67
C LEU A 369 -7.12 -4.25 2.28
N GLY A 370 -8.27 -4.15 1.62
CA GLY A 370 -8.39 -3.69 0.24
C GLY A 370 -7.86 -4.73 -0.76
N HIS A 371 -7.79 -4.34 -2.03
CA HIS A 371 -7.09 -5.12 -3.07
C HIS A 371 -5.87 -4.35 -3.59
N PRO A 372 -4.81 -4.17 -2.76
CA PRO A 372 -3.62 -3.43 -3.17
C PRO A 372 -2.80 -4.15 -4.24
N SER A 373 -3.06 -5.44 -4.48
CA SER A 373 -2.43 -6.23 -5.53
C SER A 373 -3.32 -6.33 -6.78
N SER A 374 -4.31 -5.45 -6.96
CA SER A 374 -5.28 -5.44 -8.07
C SER A 374 -5.14 -4.20 -8.94
N LYS A 375 -5.17 -4.39 -10.27
CA LYS A 375 -4.96 -3.35 -11.29
C LYS A 375 -5.71 -2.05 -11.02
N VAL A 376 -6.92 -2.19 -10.50
CA VAL A 376 -7.68 -1.09 -9.92
C VAL A 376 -7.64 -1.30 -8.41
N PRO A 377 -6.87 -0.49 -7.66
CA PRO A 377 -6.82 -0.60 -6.21
C PRO A 377 -8.22 -0.33 -5.68
N ARG A 378 -8.75 -1.29 -4.92
CA ARG A 378 -10.03 -1.12 -4.25
C ARG A 378 -9.79 -0.72 -2.80
N PRO A 379 -10.47 0.32 -2.29
CA PRO A 379 -10.37 0.69 -0.90
C PRO A 379 -10.88 -0.47 -0.02
N PRO A 380 -10.38 -0.60 1.22
CA PRO A 380 -10.84 -1.62 2.15
C PRO A 380 -12.35 -1.65 2.35
N ILE A 381 -12.98 -0.48 2.40
CA ILE A 381 -14.42 -0.33 2.65
C ILE A 381 -15.01 0.64 1.63
N HIS A 382 -16.15 0.28 1.08
CA HIS A 382 -16.98 1.15 0.26
C HIS A 382 -18.42 1.08 0.75
N LEU A 383 -18.94 2.19 1.30
CA LEU A 383 -20.32 2.29 1.80
C LEU A 383 -21.22 2.88 0.71
N TYR A 384 -22.37 2.25 0.48
CA TYR A 384 -23.36 2.70 -0.49
C TYR A 384 -24.15 3.89 0.09
N GLY A 385 -24.17 5.02 -0.62
CA GLY A 385 -24.99 6.20 -0.28
C GLY A 385 -24.30 7.31 0.50
N ASN A 386 -23.15 7.06 1.13
CA ASN A 386 -22.31 8.07 1.77
C ASN A 386 -20.91 8.04 1.15
N SER A 387 -20.64 8.97 0.25
CA SER A 387 -19.38 9.00 -0.50
C SER A 387 -18.16 9.31 0.37
N GLU A 388 -18.31 9.95 1.53
CA GLU A 388 -17.17 10.40 2.35
C GLU A 388 -17.54 10.39 3.84
N ILE A 389 -17.18 9.33 4.57
CA ILE A 389 -17.14 9.38 6.04
C ILE A 389 -15.68 9.61 6.41
N SER A 390 -15.42 10.70 7.13
CA SER A 390 -14.08 11.23 7.42
C SER A 390 -13.19 10.29 8.24
N SER A 391 -13.75 9.31 8.94
CA SER A 391 -13.00 8.24 9.59
C SER A 391 -13.90 7.12 10.14
N LEU A 392 -13.45 5.86 10.05
CA LEU A 392 -14.16 4.69 10.58
C LEU A 392 -13.22 3.82 11.41
N LYS A 393 -13.73 3.16 12.44
CA LYS A 393 -12.95 2.19 13.22
C LYS A 393 -13.37 0.77 12.82
N LEU A 394 -12.48 0.03 12.20
CA LEU A 394 -12.65 -1.37 11.83
C LEU A 394 -12.06 -2.28 12.91
N VAL A 395 -12.85 -3.21 13.43
CA VAL A 395 -12.41 -4.24 14.38
C VAL A 395 -12.54 -5.60 13.72
N MET A 396 -11.42 -6.32 13.64
CA MET A 396 -11.35 -7.68 13.09
C MET A 396 -11.16 -8.68 14.23
N SER A 397 -12.04 -9.68 14.28
CA SER A 397 -11.98 -10.75 15.29
C SER A 397 -12.09 -12.12 14.64
N SER A 398 -11.31 -13.08 15.13
CA SER A 398 -11.36 -14.47 14.67
C SER A 398 -12.24 -15.31 15.58
N LYS A 399 -13.07 -16.18 15.01
CA LYS A 399 -13.85 -17.20 15.74
C LYS A 399 -13.49 -18.62 15.27
N PRO A 400 -13.38 -19.61 16.17
CA PRO A 400 -13.55 -19.53 17.64
C PRO A 400 -12.47 -18.65 18.29
N ASP A 401 -12.79 -18.04 19.42
CA ASP A 401 -11.91 -17.08 20.11
C ASP A 401 -10.62 -17.80 20.56
N THR A 402 -9.56 -17.62 19.77
CA THR A 402 -8.24 -18.24 19.99
C THR A 402 -7.41 -17.50 21.04
N GLY A 403 -7.99 -16.53 21.75
CA GLY A 403 -7.28 -15.65 22.68
C GLY A 403 -6.42 -14.60 21.99
N ILE A 404 -6.53 -14.47 20.66
CA ILE A 404 -5.88 -13.42 19.88
C ILE A 404 -6.65 -12.12 20.10
N ILE A 405 -5.94 -11.06 20.49
CA ILE A 405 -6.53 -9.73 20.68
C ILE A 405 -7.11 -9.26 19.33
N PRO A 406 -8.39 -8.86 19.27
CA PRO A 406 -8.99 -8.31 18.07
C PRO A 406 -8.17 -7.14 17.53
N HIS A 407 -7.95 -7.11 16.22
CA HIS A 407 -7.20 -6.04 15.58
C HIS A 407 -8.13 -4.85 15.36
N SER A 408 -7.79 -3.69 15.92
CA SER A 408 -8.56 -2.45 15.78
C SER A 408 -7.78 -1.46 14.93
N ILE A 409 -8.38 -0.99 13.84
CA ILE A 409 -7.76 -0.12 12.84
C ILE A 409 -8.66 1.09 12.63
N ILE A 410 -8.06 2.24 12.37
CA ILE A 410 -8.78 3.45 11.99
C ILE A 410 -8.57 3.65 10.48
N LEU A 411 -9.67 3.84 9.77
CA LEU A 411 -9.73 4.12 8.34
C LEU A 411 -9.96 5.62 8.12
N PRO A 412 -9.43 6.23 7.04
CA PRO A 412 -8.62 5.59 5.99
C PRO A 412 -7.26 5.11 6.51
N LEU A 413 -6.71 4.05 5.89
CA LEU A 413 -5.40 3.51 6.29
C LEU A 413 -4.33 4.58 6.04
N GLY A 414 -3.42 4.75 6.99
CA GLY A 414 -2.27 5.66 6.82
C GLY A 414 -1.28 5.16 5.77
N ASP A 415 -1.23 3.85 5.55
CA ASP A 415 -0.39 3.20 4.56
C ASP A 415 -1.24 2.42 3.54
N ASP A 416 -0.78 2.37 2.30
CA ASP A 416 -1.43 1.63 1.18
C ASP A 416 -1.61 0.13 1.45
N ARG A 417 -0.80 -0.45 2.35
CA ARG A 417 -0.80 -1.88 2.66
C ARG A 417 -0.49 -2.14 4.13
N GLU A 418 -1.48 -2.64 4.84
CA GLU A 418 -1.33 -3.22 6.17
C GLU A 418 -1.69 -4.71 6.14
N THR A 419 -0.84 -5.54 6.77
CA THR A 419 -1.01 -6.99 6.83
C THR A 419 -1.22 -7.45 8.26
N PHE A 420 -2.30 -8.20 8.49
CA PHE A 420 -2.67 -8.77 9.78
C PHE A 420 -2.44 -10.27 9.75
N SER A 421 -1.86 -10.82 10.82
CA SER A 421 -1.54 -12.24 10.88
C SER A 421 -2.36 -12.96 11.95
N PHE A 422 -2.92 -14.10 11.58
CA PHE A 422 -3.70 -14.97 12.44
C PHE A 422 -3.08 -16.37 12.45
N GLN A 423 -3.05 -16.98 13.62
CA GLN A 423 -2.57 -18.35 13.81
C GLN A 423 -3.76 -19.22 14.18
N VAL A 424 -3.98 -20.30 13.44
CA VAL A 424 -5.20 -21.09 13.52
C VAL A 424 -4.87 -22.58 13.48
N ASP A 425 -5.48 -23.37 14.37
CA ASP A 425 -5.25 -24.82 14.40
C ASP A 425 -5.86 -25.54 13.19
N THR A 426 -7.02 -25.09 12.69
CA THR A 426 -7.73 -25.73 11.56
C THR A 426 -8.49 -24.71 10.73
N LEU A 427 -8.36 -24.77 9.40
CA LEU A 427 -9.05 -23.86 8.48
C LEU A 427 -10.58 -24.05 8.48
N ARG A 428 -11.09 -25.26 8.76
CA ARG A 428 -12.52 -25.59 8.72
C ARG A 428 -13.36 -24.89 9.79
N SER A 429 -12.75 -24.48 10.90
CA SER A 429 -13.43 -23.77 11.98
C SER A 429 -13.15 -22.27 11.98
N PHE A 430 -12.29 -21.80 11.07
CA PHE A 430 -11.85 -20.41 11.05
C PHE A 430 -12.88 -19.51 10.39
N SER A 431 -13.41 -18.56 11.15
CA SER A 431 -14.24 -17.49 10.63
C SER A 431 -13.70 -16.16 11.09
N LEU A 432 -13.91 -15.14 10.28
CA LEU A 432 -13.43 -13.80 10.54
C LEU A 432 -14.60 -12.83 10.51
N GLU A 433 -14.76 -12.09 11.58
CA GLU A 433 -15.80 -11.08 11.72
C GLU A 433 -15.18 -9.69 11.67
N PHE A 434 -15.84 -8.81 10.94
CA PHE A 434 -15.47 -7.42 10.73
C PHE A 434 -16.59 -6.54 11.27
N ASP A 435 -16.30 -5.81 12.34
CA ASP A 435 -17.21 -4.84 12.93
C ASP A 435 -16.74 -3.41 12.62
N ILE A 436 -17.61 -2.61 12.03
CA ILE A 436 -17.32 -1.21 11.68
C ILE A 436 -18.04 -0.30 12.67
N PHE A 437 -17.29 0.60 13.28
CA PHE A 437 -17.76 1.63 14.20
C PHE A 437 -17.49 3.02 13.62
N PRO A 438 -18.32 4.02 13.96
CA PRO A 438 -17.93 5.42 13.76
C PRO A 438 -16.74 5.74 14.68
N THR A 439 -15.92 6.73 14.32
CA THR A 439 -14.85 7.20 15.22
C THR A 439 -15.38 7.73 16.54
N PHE A 440 -16.55 8.37 16.52
CA PHE A 440 -17.26 8.82 17.71
C PHE A 440 -18.55 8.04 17.88
N GLY A 441 -18.48 6.89 18.57
CA GLY A 441 -19.65 6.10 18.95
C GLY A 441 -19.33 4.63 19.23
N SER A 442 -20.25 3.97 19.92
CA SER A 442 -20.12 2.56 20.31
C SER A 442 -21.03 1.62 19.51
N ARG A 443 -21.84 2.15 18.59
CA ARG A 443 -22.76 1.35 17.77
C ARG A 443 -22.08 0.87 16.51
N VAL A 444 -22.27 -0.41 16.18
CA VAL A 444 -21.79 -1.01 14.93
C VAL A 444 -22.66 -0.49 13.78
N ILE A 445 -22.01 0.09 12.77
CA ILE A 445 -22.63 0.58 11.53
C ILE A 445 -22.80 -0.57 10.53
N GLY A 446 -21.80 -1.44 10.47
CA GLY A 446 -21.77 -2.54 9.52
C GLY A 446 -21.00 -3.73 10.07
N ARG A 447 -21.55 -4.93 9.86
CA ARG A 447 -20.91 -6.20 10.16
C ARG A 447 -20.69 -7.01 8.89
N GLY A 448 -19.46 -7.42 8.65
CA GLY A 448 -19.07 -8.38 7.62
C GLY A 448 -18.58 -9.69 8.24
N VAL A 449 -18.81 -10.81 7.58
CA VAL A 449 -18.34 -12.13 8.08
C VAL A 449 -17.79 -12.95 6.92
N ALA A 450 -16.55 -13.42 7.06
CA ALA A 450 -15.93 -14.39 6.18
C ALA A 450 -16.00 -15.79 6.82
N LEU A 451 -16.70 -16.70 6.15
CA LEU A 451 -16.92 -18.07 6.61
C LEU A 451 -15.73 -18.98 6.28
N PRO A 452 -15.58 -20.13 6.97
CA PRO A 452 -14.46 -21.05 6.74
C PRO A 452 -14.30 -21.54 5.30
N HIS A 453 -15.41 -21.72 4.57
CA HIS A 453 -15.38 -22.16 3.18
C HIS A 453 -14.61 -21.21 2.27
N VAL A 454 -14.61 -19.92 2.60
CA VAL A 454 -13.90 -18.89 1.84
C VAL A 454 -12.38 -19.10 1.86
N PHE A 455 -11.86 -19.76 2.89
CA PHE A 455 -10.44 -20.06 3.07
C PHE A 455 -10.05 -21.45 2.53
N ASP A 456 -10.99 -22.24 2.00
CA ASP A 456 -10.73 -23.57 1.43
C ASP A 456 -10.47 -23.49 -0.08
N ILE A 457 -9.19 -23.32 -0.44
CA ILE A 457 -8.72 -23.10 -1.82
C ILE A 457 -8.73 -24.39 -2.67
N THR A 458 -9.37 -25.47 -2.20
CA THR A 458 -9.37 -26.78 -2.89
C THR A 458 -10.38 -26.88 -4.04
N ASN A 459 -11.27 -25.91 -4.22
CA ASN A 459 -12.21 -25.89 -5.35
C ASN A 459 -11.57 -25.28 -6.61
N ASP A 460 -11.17 -26.16 -7.53
CA ASP A 460 -10.40 -25.89 -8.76
C ASP A 460 -11.02 -24.87 -9.75
N HIS A 461 -12.29 -24.49 -9.62
CA HIS A 461 -12.94 -23.58 -10.58
C HIS A 461 -12.56 -22.10 -10.40
N GLU A 462 -12.18 -21.66 -9.19
CA GLU A 462 -11.78 -20.27 -8.93
C GLU A 462 -10.27 -20.03 -8.97
N ARG A 463 -9.45 -21.09 -9.01
CA ARG A 463 -7.98 -20.99 -9.22
C ARG A 463 -7.64 -20.15 -10.45
N ARG A 464 -8.42 -20.25 -11.53
CA ARG A 464 -8.16 -19.52 -12.79
C ARG A 464 -8.42 -18.01 -12.73
N ASN A 465 -9.32 -17.55 -11.86
CA ASN A 465 -9.66 -16.13 -11.73
C ASN A 465 -8.91 -15.43 -10.58
N ASN A 466 -8.39 -16.19 -9.60
CA ASN A 466 -7.71 -15.67 -8.41
C ASN A 466 -6.16 -15.67 -8.51
N LEU A 467 -5.58 -16.04 -9.65
CA LEU A 467 -4.12 -16.10 -9.89
C LEU A 467 -3.36 -14.75 -9.87
N VAL A 468 -4.01 -13.66 -9.46
CA VAL A 468 -3.38 -12.33 -9.40
C VAL A 468 -2.48 -12.18 -8.16
N THR A 469 -2.65 -13.02 -7.14
CA THR A 469 -1.72 -13.12 -6.00
C THR A 469 -0.96 -14.43 -6.11
N GLY A 470 0.30 -14.41 -6.52
CA GLY A 470 1.11 -15.61 -6.77
C GLY A 470 1.35 -16.46 -5.52
N GLY A 471 0.36 -17.26 -5.10
CA GLY A 471 0.35 -18.15 -3.95
C GLY A 471 -1.04 -18.65 -3.53
N THR A 472 -1.12 -19.41 -2.44
CA THR A 472 -2.34 -19.84 -1.71
C THR A 472 -3.11 -18.68 -1.07
N GLY A 473 -3.35 -17.64 -1.85
CA GLY A 473 -4.12 -16.49 -1.47
C GLY A 473 -5.28 -16.25 -2.42
N GLY A 474 -6.29 -15.56 -1.92
CA GLY A 474 -7.48 -15.20 -2.68
C GLY A 474 -7.91 -13.77 -2.39
N LYS A 475 -8.71 -13.21 -3.30
CA LYS A 475 -9.32 -11.89 -3.15
C LYS A 475 -10.79 -12.07 -2.83
N ILE A 476 -11.27 -11.40 -1.79
CA ILE A 476 -12.64 -11.53 -1.32
C ILE A 476 -13.27 -10.14 -1.24
N ILE A 477 -14.57 -10.10 -1.53
CA ILE A 477 -15.44 -8.97 -1.26
C ILE A 477 -16.59 -9.51 -0.42
N SER A 478 -16.68 -9.04 0.82
CA SER A 478 -17.77 -9.38 1.75
C SER A 478 -18.77 -8.24 1.78
N PRO A 479 -20.09 -8.50 1.68
CA PRO A 479 -21.09 -7.50 1.96
C PRO A 479 -21.04 -7.10 3.45
N LEU A 480 -21.35 -5.83 3.72
CA LEU A 480 -21.50 -5.26 5.05
C LEU A 480 -22.97 -5.06 5.39
N PHE A 481 -23.40 -5.60 6.52
CA PHE A 481 -24.79 -5.55 6.96
C PHE A 481 -24.98 -4.62 8.15
N ASP A 482 -26.00 -3.78 8.14
CA ASP A 482 -26.47 -3.05 9.32
C ASP A 482 -27.09 -4.02 10.34
N THR A 483 -27.37 -3.52 11.54
CA THR A 483 -28.23 -4.10 12.58
C THR A 483 -29.56 -4.66 12.05
N HIS A 484 -30.11 -4.09 10.98
CA HIS A 484 -31.33 -4.56 10.31
C HIS A 484 -31.09 -5.55 9.15
N LEU A 485 -29.86 -6.06 8.99
CA LEU A 485 -29.46 -6.96 7.90
C LEU A 485 -29.60 -6.37 6.49
N LYS A 486 -29.63 -5.04 6.38
CA LYS A 486 -29.57 -4.35 5.08
C LYS A 486 -28.11 -4.20 4.65
N VAL A 487 -27.85 -4.37 3.36
CA VAL A 487 -26.51 -4.15 2.80
C VAL A 487 -26.21 -2.66 2.80
N VAL A 488 -25.22 -2.24 3.58
CA VAL A 488 -24.76 -0.85 3.70
C VAL A 488 -23.53 -0.59 2.84
N GLY A 489 -22.80 -1.63 2.46
CA GLY A 489 -21.59 -1.50 1.65
C GLY A 489 -20.90 -2.82 1.40
N GLU A 490 -19.66 -2.72 0.95
CA GLU A 490 -18.75 -3.82 0.69
C GLU A 490 -17.41 -3.63 1.41
N LEU A 491 -16.84 -4.73 1.86
CA LEU A 491 -15.51 -4.83 2.47
C LEU A 491 -14.64 -5.72 1.57
N ALA A 492 -13.54 -5.16 1.07
CA ALA A 492 -12.58 -5.88 0.24
C ALA A 492 -11.34 -6.24 1.07
N PHE A 493 -10.87 -7.49 0.94
CA PHE A 493 -9.59 -7.91 1.51
C PHE A 493 -8.96 -9.05 0.69
N GLU A 494 -7.64 -9.15 0.75
CA GLU A 494 -6.84 -10.27 0.24
C GLU A 494 -6.38 -11.13 1.42
N PHE A 495 -6.29 -12.43 1.22
CA PHE A 495 -5.74 -13.34 2.23
C PHE A 495 -4.64 -14.22 1.63
N ALA A 496 -3.71 -14.70 2.44
CA ALA A 496 -2.70 -15.68 2.08
C ALA A 496 -2.53 -16.72 3.18
N ILE A 497 -2.50 -17.99 2.82
CA ILE A 497 -2.44 -19.11 3.77
C ILE A 497 -1.13 -19.86 3.63
N VAL A 498 -0.39 -19.98 4.74
CA VAL A 498 0.77 -20.88 4.85
C VAL A 498 0.35 -22.09 5.68
N LYS A 499 0.43 -23.28 5.06
CA LYS A 499 0.13 -24.55 5.75
C LYS A 499 1.30 -24.94 6.66
N PRO A 500 1.03 -25.59 7.81
CA PRO A 500 2.10 -26.05 8.71
C PRO A 500 2.98 -27.10 8.01
N PHE A 501 4.28 -27.06 8.30
CA PHE A 501 5.22 -28.05 7.79
C PHE A 501 5.09 -29.36 8.57
N GLN A 502 4.89 -30.47 7.87
CA GLN A 502 4.76 -31.80 8.46
C GLN A 502 6.01 -32.63 8.15
N GLY A 503 6.57 -33.29 9.17
CA GLY A 503 7.56 -34.35 8.97
C GLY A 503 8.92 -34.19 9.66
N VAL A 504 9.21 -33.10 10.35
CA VAL A 504 10.52 -32.92 11.02
C VAL A 504 10.40 -33.07 12.54
N GLN A 505 11.14 -34.03 13.10
CA GLN A 505 11.42 -34.15 14.53
C GLN A 505 12.83 -33.58 14.75
N LEU A 506 12.96 -32.35 15.26
CA LEU A 506 14.26 -31.85 15.71
C LEU A 506 14.55 -32.41 17.10
N GLU A 507 15.67 -33.12 17.26
CA GLU A 507 16.21 -33.46 18.56
C GLU A 507 16.69 -32.17 19.25
N ILE A 508 16.18 -31.91 20.46
CA ILE A 508 16.55 -30.74 21.27
C ILE A 508 18.01 -30.91 21.70
N GLY A 509 18.94 -30.14 21.13
CA GLY A 509 20.31 -30.04 21.67
C GLY A 509 21.52 -30.14 20.73
N GLY A 510 21.41 -29.99 19.41
CA GLY A 510 22.59 -29.59 18.61
C GLY A 510 22.83 -30.31 17.29
N GLN A 511 21.94 -30.17 16.31
CA GLN A 511 22.18 -30.70 14.95
C GLN A 511 21.89 -29.71 13.81
N VAL A 512 21.26 -28.56 14.09
CA VAL A 512 21.05 -27.46 13.13
C VAL A 512 21.45 -26.16 13.83
N GLU A 513 22.28 -25.32 13.21
CA GLU A 513 22.61 -24.01 13.77
C GLU A 513 21.32 -23.19 13.90
N THR A 514 20.97 -22.81 15.12
CA THR A 514 19.80 -21.97 15.38
C THR A 514 20.20 -20.52 15.24
N TYR A 515 19.79 -19.87 14.16
CA TYR A 515 19.93 -18.43 13.99
C TYR A 515 19.00 -17.67 14.95
N TRP A 516 19.55 -16.73 15.74
CA TRP A 516 18.78 -15.91 16.69
C TRP A 516 18.89 -14.41 16.34
N LYS A 517 17.76 -13.76 16.06
CA LYS A 517 17.66 -12.29 15.95
C LYS A 517 17.30 -11.72 17.33
N SER A 518 18.25 -11.09 18.02
CA SER A 518 17.93 -10.29 19.22
C SER A 518 17.42 -8.92 18.79
N THR A 519 16.19 -8.58 19.15
CA THR A 519 15.56 -7.28 18.90
C THR A 519 15.89 -6.21 19.96
N ASN A 520 16.65 -6.56 21.01
CA ASN A 520 17.06 -5.61 22.04
C ASN A 520 18.50 -5.10 21.81
N PRO A 521 18.78 -3.78 21.99
CA PRO A 521 20.14 -3.30 22.10
C PRO A 521 20.77 -3.90 23.36
N VAL A 522 21.81 -4.71 23.19
CA VAL A 522 22.57 -5.25 24.32
C VAL A 522 23.62 -4.21 24.70
N THR A 523 23.50 -3.62 25.89
CA THR A 523 24.60 -2.91 26.52
C THR A 523 25.67 -3.93 26.93
N LEU A 524 26.89 -3.73 26.44
CA LEU A 524 28.04 -4.58 26.79
C LEU A 524 28.29 -4.51 28.31
N PRO A 525 28.47 -5.64 29.01
CA PRO A 525 28.95 -5.64 30.37
C PRO A 525 30.48 -5.47 30.32
N ASN A 526 30.95 -4.24 30.47
CA ASN A 526 32.23 -3.89 31.12
C ASN A 526 32.54 -2.40 30.93
N SER A 527 31.95 -1.56 31.77
CA SER A 527 32.62 -0.42 32.36
C SER A 527 31.82 -0.01 33.59
N GLU A 528 32.41 -0.22 34.76
CA GLU A 528 31.87 0.32 35.99
C GLU A 528 31.88 1.86 35.93
N GLN A 529 30.78 2.46 36.39
CA GLN A 529 30.61 3.83 36.89
C GLN A 529 30.20 4.97 35.93
N GLN A 530 29.01 5.50 36.26
CA GLN A 530 28.38 6.81 36.00
C GLN A 530 27.38 6.92 34.82
N PRO A 531 26.14 7.37 35.08
CA PRO A 531 25.16 7.66 34.03
C PRO A 531 25.46 9.03 33.43
N LEU A 532 25.88 9.06 32.17
CA LEU A 532 26.01 10.30 31.39
C LEU A 532 24.69 10.65 30.69
N SER A 533 24.46 11.96 30.63
CA SER A 533 23.25 12.68 30.19
C SER A 533 22.84 12.45 28.73
N LEU A 534 21.52 12.54 28.50
CA LEU A 534 20.73 12.17 27.32
C LEU A 534 20.95 12.95 25.99
N ASN A 535 22.07 13.64 25.77
CA ASN A 535 22.26 14.48 24.57
C ASN A 535 23.34 14.02 23.58
N GLU A 536 23.90 12.82 23.71
CA GLU A 536 24.91 12.30 22.77
C GLU A 536 24.60 10.87 22.28
N ILE A 537 23.40 10.64 21.72
CA ILE A 537 23.07 9.38 21.04
C ILE A 537 22.76 9.65 19.56
N ASN A 538 23.77 10.08 18.82
CA ASN A 538 23.84 9.96 17.37
C ASN A 538 25.02 9.06 17.03
N GLY A 539 24.82 7.73 16.98
CA GLY A 539 25.88 6.84 16.51
C GLY A 539 25.95 5.40 17.02
N ILE A 540 24.87 4.79 17.53
CA ILE A 540 24.90 3.36 17.90
C ILE A 540 23.83 2.59 17.10
N ILE A 541 24.31 1.78 16.16
CA ILE A 541 23.53 0.94 15.24
C ILE A 541 22.84 -0.20 16.01
N PRO A 542 21.51 -0.37 15.94
CA PRO A 542 20.82 -1.42 16.68
C PRO A 542 20.62 -2.66 15.79
N SER A 543 21.63 -3.51 15.67
CA SER A 543 21.48 -4.93 15.30
C SER A 543 22.86 -5.58 15.25
N PHE A 544 23.38 -5.99 16.42
CA PHE A 544 24.48 -6.95 16.40
C PHE A 544 23.86 -8.33 16.11
N ILE A 545 23.75 -8.67 14.83
CA ILE A 545 23.65 -10.06 14.42
C ILE A 545 24.93 -10.70 14.94
N THR A 546 24.83 -11.82 15.65
CA THR A 546 26.01 -12.62 16.00
C THR A 546 26.73 -12.98 14.71
N ALA A 547 27.78 -12.20 14.40
CA ALA A 547 28.48 -12.18 13.11
C ALA A 547 29.14 -13.52 12.75
N SER A 548 29.09 -14.53 13.62
CA SER A 548 29.72 -15.82 13.46
C SER A 548 29.01 -16.76 12.48
N SER A 549 27.70 -16.65 12.27
CA SER A 549 26.94 -17.64 11.45
C SER A 549 26.71 -17.23 9.99
N LEU A 550 26.81 -15.93 9.65
CA LEU A 550 26.62 -15.45 8.27
C LEU A 550 27.93 -15.01 7.61
N SER A 551 29.05 -14.96 8.33
CA SER A 551 30.35 -14.59 7.74
C SER A 551 30.85 -15.67 6.78
N GLY A 552 31.38 -15.26 5.62
CA GLY A 552 31.99 -16.17 4.65
C GLY A 552 31.42 -16.04 3.24
N LYS A 553 31.82 -16.99 2.37
CA LYS A 553 31.41 -17.04 0.96
C LYS A 553 30.26 -18.01 0.77
N TYR A 554 29.21 -17.56 0.08
CA TYR A 554 28.03 -18.36 -0.25
C TYR A 554 27.86 -18.48 -1.75
N ILE A 555 27.63 -19.69 -2.25
CA ILE A 555 27.29 -19.92 -3.66
C ILE A 555 25.78 -19.79 -3.83
N GLN A 556 25.35 -19.00 -4.81
CA GLN A 556 23.94 -18.90 -5.19
C GLN A 556 23.52 -20.09 -6.06
N ILE A 557 22.49 -20.81 -5.63
CA ILE A 557 21.92 -21.96 -6.34
C ILE A 557 20.44 -21.69 -6.57
N VAL A 558 20.01 -21.65 -7.83
CA VAL A 558 18.61 -21.45 -8.20
C VAL A 558 17.88 -22.78 -8.22
N VAL A 559 16.85 -22.90 -7.38
CA VAL A 559 16.08 -24.14 -7.19
C VAL A 559 14.68 -23.98 -7.77
N GLN A 560 14.27 -25.00 -8.53
CA GLN A 560 12.92 -25.20 -9.05
C GLN A 560 12.39 -26.57 -8.64
N VAL A 561 11.08 -26.80 -8.73
CA VAL A 561 10.47 -28.12 -8.48
C VAL A 561 9.80 -28.62 -9.75
N THR A 562 10.02 -29.90 -10.05
CA THR A 562 9.41 -30.61 -11.18
C THR A 562 7.98 -31.05 -10.88
N ARG A 563 7.26 -31.53 -11.91
CA ARG A 563 5.88 -32.02 -11.77
C ARG A 563 5.70 -33.11 -10.71
N ASP A 564 6.70 -33.97 -10.55
CA ASP A 564 6.74 -35.08 -9.60
C ASP A 564 7.25 -34.69 -8.21
N MET A 565 7.27 -33.39 -7.88
CA MET A 565 7.68 -32.86 -6.58
C MET A 565 9.13 -33.21 -6.22
N VAL A 566 10.05 -33.06 -7.18
CA VAL A 566 11.49 -33.20 -6.94
C VAL A 566 12.17 -31.84 -7.09
N ALA A 567 12.94 -31.44 -6.08
CA ALA A 567 13.72 -30.22 -6.14
C ALA A 567 14.92 -30.39 -7.09
N VAL A 568 14.98 -29.55 -8.12
CA VAL A 568 16.02 -29.55 -9.15
C VAL A 568 16.72 -28.19 -9.21
N VAL A 569 17.98 -28.20 -9.62
CA VAL A 569 18.75 -26.97 -9.80
C VAL A 569 18.70 -26.59 -11.27
N TYR A 570 18.11 -25.45 -11.60
CA TYR A 570 18.08 -24.92 -12.96
C TYR A 570 17.73 -23.43 -12.95
N SER A 571 18.51 -22.60 -13.64
CA SER A 571 18.34 -21.13 -13.59
C SER A 571 17.22 -20.61 -14.49
N GLU A 572 17.02 -21.16 -15.69
CA GLU A 572 16.04 -20.64 -16.66
C GLU A 572 14.62 -21.19 -16.41
N TRP A 573 13.57 -20.48 -16.82
CA TRP A 573 12.19 -20.98 -16.72
C TRP A 573 11.87 -22.05 -17.78
N MET A 574 12.40 -21.87 -18.99
CA MET A 574 12.16 -22.72 -20.14
C MET A 574 13.31 -23.69 -20.35
N LEU A 575 12.98 -24.93 -20.68
CA LEU A 575 13.97 -25.92 -21.10
C LEU A 575 14.33 -25.68 -22.57
N PRO A 576 15.59 -25.88 -22.99
CA PRO A 576 16.07 -25.61 -24.34
C PRO A 576 15.65 -26.73 -25.31
N VAL A 577 14.35 -26.90 -25.53
CA VAL A 577 13.78 -27.85 -26.47
C VAL A 577 13.24 -27.07 -27.67
N GLU A 578 13.76 -27.32 -28.87
CA GLU A 578 13.45 -26.47 -30.04
C GLU A 578 12.00 -26.60 -30.52
N GLU A 579 11.38 -27.77 -30.34
CA GLU A 579 10.04 -28.10 -30.84
C GLU A 579 8.91 -27.80 -29.84
N PHE A 580 9.22 -27.71 -28.54
CA PHE A 580 8.22 -27.57 -27.48
C PHE A 580 8.63 -26.53 -26.45
N ASP A 581 7.70 -25.65 -26.10
CA ASP A 581 7.85 -24.70 -25.00
C ASP A 581 7.55 -25.37 -23.65
N LEU A 582 8.51 -26.14 -23.12
CA LEU A 582 8.39 -26.83 -21.84
C LEU A 582 9.00 -26.02 -20.69
N CYS A 583 8.25 -25.87 -19.59
CA CYS A 583 8.78 -25.37 -18.33
C CYS A 583 9.26 -26.51 -17.43
N VAL A 584 10.13 -26.21 -16.45
CA VAL A 584 10.59 -27.21 -15.46
C VAL A 584 9.42 -27.86 -14.71
N SER A 585 8.38 -27.08 -14.41
CA SER A 585 7.16 -27.54 -13.72
C SER A 585 6.35 -28.57 -14.52
N ASP A 586 6.48 -28.60 -15.85
CA ASP A 586 5.67 -29.45 -16.73
C ASP A 586 6.27 -30.86 -16.87
N VAL A 587 7.54 -31.03 -16.51
CA VAL A 587 8.36 -32.21 -16.78
C VAL A 587 8.62 -33.01 -15.51
N THR A 588 8.74 -34.34 -15.61
CA THR A 588 9.14 -35.22 -14.50
C THR A 588 10.66 -35.24 -14.32
N PHE A 589 11.17 -35.55 -13.13
CA PHE A 589 12.62 -35.58 -12.88
C PHE A 589 13.38 -36.53 -13.84
N LYS A 590 12.81 -37.69 -14.16
CA LYS A 590 13.43 -38.64 -15.12
C LYS A 590 13.58 -38.04 -16.51
N GLN A 591 12.55 -37.35 -16.99
CA GLN A 591 12.57 -36.67 -18.28
C GLN A 591 13.54 -35.48 -18.25
N PHE A 592 13.51 -34.67 -17.19
CA PHE A 592 14.43 -33.55 -16.98
C PHE A 592 15.90 -34.01 -17.02
N ARG A 593 16.24 -35.10 -16.31
CA ARG A 593 17.59 -35.68 -16.34
C ARG A 593 17.97 -36.24 -17.71
N SER A 594 17.01 -36.79 -18.46
CA SER A 594 17.28 -37.31 -19.81
C SER A 594 17.61 -36.19 -20.81
N LEU A 595 16.99 -35.01 -20.66
CA LEU A 595 17.31 -33.82 -21.46
C LEU A 595 18.72 -33.32 -21.14
N GLY A 596 19.13 -33.35 -19.87
CA GLY A 596 20.50 -33.00 -19.47
C GLY A 596 21.58 -33.94 -20.03
N LYS A 597 21.30 -35.24 -20.14
CA LYS A 597 22.25 -36.21 -20.72
C LYS A 597 22.57 -35.96 -22.19
N GLN A 598 21.67 -35.30 -22.93
CA GLN A 598 21.91 -34.93 -24.32
C GLN A 598 22.80 -33.69 -24.48
N GLN A 599 23.04 -32.91 -23.40
CA GLN A 599 23.81 -31.65 -23.40
C GLN A 599 25.20 -31.75 -22.70
N GLU A 600 25.67 -32.97 -22.39
CA GLU A 600 27.01 -33.38 -21.89
C GLU A 600 27.41 -33.23 -20.40
N ASN A 601 28.35 -34.13 -20.02
CA ASN A 601 28.94 -34.48 -18.72
C ASN A 601 29.42 -33.30 -17.86
N THR A 602 28.99 -33.25 -16.59
CA THR A 602 29.51 -32.35 -15.57
C THR A 602 30.25 -33.12 -14.48
N ASP A 603 31.59 -33.22 -14.58
CA ASP A 603 32.43 -33.67 -13.47
C ASP A 603 32.71 -32.48 -12.53
N PHE A 604 32.05 -32.45 -11.37
CA PHE A 604 32.21 -31.37 -10.36
C PHE A 604 33.53 -31.42 -9.60
N ASN A 605 34.29 -32.51 -9.72
CA ASN A 605 35.43 -32.80 -8.85
C ASN A 605 36.74 -32.08 -9.24
N ASN A 606 36.81 -31.42 -10.40
CA ASN A 606 38.05 -30.83 -10.95
C ASN A 606 38.06 -29.29 -11.05
N ILE A 607 37.14 -28.58 -10.38
CA ILE A 607 36.98 -27.14 -10.55
C ILE A 607 37.66 -26.37 -9.41
N ALA A 608 38.66 -25.53 -9.75
CA ALA A 608 39.43 -24.74 -8.78
C ALA A 608 38.78 -23.37 -8.44
N ASN A 609 37.90 -22.85 -9.31
CA ASN A 609 37.30 -21.52 -9.17
C ASN A 609 35.80 -21.58 -8.81
N LEU A 610 35.39 -20.87 -7.76
CA LEU A 610 33.99 -20.80 -7.30
C LEU A 610 33.03 -20.21 -8.36
N SER A 611 33.50 -19.26 -9.17
CA SER A 611 32.72 -18.66 -10.26
C SER A 611 32.45 -19.64 -11.41
N GLU A 612 33.43 -20.49 -11.76
CA GLU A 612 33.26 -21.52 -12.80
C GLU A 612 32.30 -22.62 -12.31
N LEU A 613 32.42 -23.00 -11.03
CA LEU A 613 31.51 -23.93 -10.39
C LEU A 613 30.07 -23.39 -10.43
N GLN A 614 29.87 -22.10 -10.14
CA GLN A 614 28.54 -21.47 -10.17
C GLN A 614 27.94 -21.42 -11.58
N LYS A 615 28.73 -21.11 -12.61
CA LYS A 615 28.27 -21.16 -14.03
C LYS A 615 27.84 -22.56 -14.45
N LEU A 616 28.53 -23.60 -13.99
CA LEU A 616 28.18 -25.00 -14.26
C LEU A 616 26.92 -25.42 -13.48
N ILE A 617 26.77 -24.98 -12.24
CA ILE A 617 25.57 -25.24 -11.43
C ILE A 617 24.33 -24.58 -12.04
N HIS A 618 24.44 -23.35 -12.56
CA HIS A 618 23.33 -22.60 -13.17
C HIS A 618 22.62 -23.31 -14.32
N LYS A 619 23.31 -24.21 -15.04
CA LYS A 619 22.74 -25.00 -16.14
C LYS A 619 22.80 -26.51 -15.89
N SER A 620 23.02 -26.91 -14.64
CA SER A 620 23.00 -28.33 -14.28
C SER A 620 21.59 -28.91 -14.41
N TYR A 621 21.48 -30.20 -14.75
CA TYR A 621 20.20 -30.93 -14.81
C TYR A 621 20.12 -31.95 -13.68
N LEU A 622 20.45 -31.51 -12.47
CA LEU A 622 20.63 -32.36 -11.30
C LEU A 622 19.57 -32.09 -10.24
N SER A 623 19.36 -33.09 -9.37
CA SER A 623 18.58 -32.90 -8.16
C SER A 623 19.34 -32.02 -7.16
N LEU A 624 18.62 -31.32 -6.30
CA LEU A 624 19.21 -30.52 -5.24
C LEU A 624 20.08 -31.38 -4.30
N GLU A 625 19.68 -32.62 -4.03
CA GLU A 625 20.44 -33.56 -3.20
C GLU A 625 21.82 -33.90 -3.81
N GLU A 626 21.86 -34.20 -5.11
CA GLU A 626 23.12 -34.49 -5.81
C GLU A 626 24.07 -33.28 -5.79
N VAL A 627 23.54 -32.07 -6.00
CA VAL A 627 24.33 -30.83 -5.98
C VAL A 627 24.86 -30.52 -4.57
N LEU A 628 24.03 -30.70 -3.54
CA LEU A 628 24.46 -30.46 -2.15
C LEU A 628 25.58 -31.42 -1.72
N LYS A 629 25.56 -32.69 -2.16
CA LYS A 629 26.64 -33.66 -1.92
C LYS A 629 27.92 -33.36 -2.70
N ALA A 630 27.80 -32.77 -3.90
CA ALA A 630 28.93 -32.46 -4.76
C ALA A 630 29.75 -31.25 -4.29
N ILE A 631 29.12 -30.28 -3.61
CA ILE A 631 29.79 -29.06 -3.13
C ILE A 631 30.56 -29.37 -1.83
N PRO A 632 31.75 -28.79 -1.59
CA PRO A 632 32.46 -28.91 -0.31
C PRO A 632 31.65 -28.36 0.89
N PRO A 633 31.73 -28.95 2.08
CA PRO A 633 31.00 -28.48 3.27
C PRO A 633 31.53 -27.15 3.85
N SER A 634 32.73 -26.71 3.43
CA SER A 634 33.36 -25.45 3.87
C SER A 634 32.75 -24.19 3.26
N ILE A 635 31.95 -24.33 2.20
CA ILE A 635 31.33 -23.22 1.48
C ILE A 635 29.84 -23.18 1.85
N GLY A 636 29.36 -21.99 2.21
CA GLY A 636 27.94 -21.75 2.46
C GLY A 636 27.12 -21.80 1.17
N VAL A 637 25.83 -22.10 1.28
CA VAL A 637 24.94 -22.16 0.12
C VAL A 637 23.77 -21.21 0.32
N ASN A 638 23.52 -20.34 -0.67
CA ASN A 638 22.31 -19.56 -0.80
C ASN A 638 21.35 -20.26 -1.77
N LEU A 639 20.28 -20.84 -1.26
CA LEU A 639 19.22 -21.45 -2.05
C LEU A 639 18.22 -20.37 -2.46
N GLU A 640 18.29 -19.98 -3.73
CA GLU A 640 17.32 -19.07 -4.32
C GLU A 640 16.12 -19.85 -4.83
N ILE A 641 14.99 -19.71 -4.15
CA ILE A 641 13.77 -20.45 -4.51
C ILE A 641 13.01 -19.67 -5.57
N LYS A 642 12.98 -20.23 -6.78
CA LYS A 642 12.28 -19.65 -7.93
C LYS A 642 10.83 -20.12 -7.91
N TYR A 643 9.91 -19.20 -7.69
CA TYR A 643 8.47 -19.44 -7.80
C TYR A 643 7.85 -18.25 -8.55
N PRO A 644 7.03 -18.50 -9.57
CA PRO A 644 6.58 -17.43 -10.46
C PRO A 644 5.65 -16.45 -9.73
N THR A 645 5.89 -15.17 -9.94
CA THR A 645 4.98 -14.09 -9.54
C THR A 645 3.72 -14.09 -10.41
N ALA A 646 2.66 -13.38 -10.00
CA ALA A 646 1.44 -13.26 -10.80
C ALA A 646 1.70 -12.69 -12.21
N TYR A 647 2.63 -11.74 -12.29
CA TYR A 647 3.13 -11.21 -13.55
C TYR A 647 3.73 -12.31 -14.43
N GLU A 648 4.68 -13.08 -13.88
CA GLU A 648 5.34 -14.17 -14.61
C GLU A 648 4.36 -15.29 -14.98
N MET A 649 3.35 -15.58 -14.14
CA MET A 649 2.31 -16.55 -14.46
C MET A 649 1.52 -16.16 -15.70
N SER A 650 1.14 -14.88 -15.81
CA SER A 650 0.45 -14.38 -17.00
C SER A 650 1.34 -14.38 -18.25
N ARG A 651 2.61 -13.99 -18.10
CA ARG A 651 3.57 -13.83 -19.22
C ARG A 651 4.07 -15.15 -19.77
N PHE A 652 4.38 -16.12 -18.91
CA PHE A 652 4.92 -17.43 -19.31
C PHE A 652 3.85 -18.53 -19.40
N CYS A 653 2.61 -18.25 -18.97
CA CYS A 653 1.46 -19.16 -19.08
C CYS A 653 1.74 -20.55 -18.50
N PHE A 654 2.15 -20.61 -17.21
CA PHE A 654 2.29 -21.88 -16.52
C PHE A 654 0.94 -22.58 -16.37
N SER A 655 0.90 -23.89 -16.62
CA SER A 655 -0.34 -24.66 -16.62
C SER A 655 -0.69 -25.18 -15.22
N ASP A 656 0.26 -25.87 -14.58
CA ASP A 656 0.06 -26.54 -13.28
C ASP A 656 1.28 -26.31 -12.38
N ILE A 657 1.20 -25.32 -11.48
CA ILE A 657 2.24 -25.09 -10.46
C ILE A 657 1.75 -25.65 -9.11
N PRO A 658 2.59 -26.39 -8.37
CA PRO A 658 2.27 -26.83 -7.03
C PRO A 658 1.94 -25.67 -6.08
N ASP A 659 1.11 -25.93 -5.07
CA ASP A 659 0.88 -25.01 -3.95
C ASP A 659 2.22 -24.56 -3.34
N ILE A 660 2.40 -23.25 -3.08
CA ILE A 660 3.56 -22.67 -2.40
C ILE A 660 3.97 -23.46 -1.17
N SER A 661 2.99 -23.87 -0.36
CA SER A 661 3.26 -24.60 0.85
C SER A 661 3.96 -25.92 0.52
N SER A 662 3.39 -26.71 -0.36
CA SER A 662 3.95 -28.00 -0.80
C SER A 662 5.27 -27.85 -1.56
N TYR A 663 5.41 -26.77 -2.33
CA TYR A 663 6.63 -26.41 -3.03
C TYR A 663 7.79 -26.17 -2.06
N VAL A 664 7.55 -25.33 -1.04
CA VAL A 664 8.51 -25.05 0.02
C VAL A 664 8.79 -26.30 0.86
N ASP A 665 7.77 -27.11 1.17
CA ASP A 665 7.92 -28.33 1.96
C ASP A 665 8.89 -29.33 1.30
N THR A 666 8.77 -29.50 -0.02
CA THR A 666 9.63 -30.39 -0.80
C THR A 666 11.11 -29.96 -0.73
N ILE A 667 11.35 -28.66 -0.88
CA ILE A 667 12.72 -28.10 -0.84
C ILE A 667 13.29 -28.22 0.58
N LEU A 668 12.50 -27.87 1.60
CA LEU A 668 12.93 -27.97 2.99
C LEU A 668 13.23 -29.42 3.39
N GLN A 669 12.36 -30.37 3.05
CA GLN A 669 12.59 -31.80 3.29
C GLN A 669 13.91 -32.25 2.67
N THR A 670 14.16 -31.88 1.41
CA THR A 670 15.42 -32.21 0.74
C THR A 670 16.64 -31.65 1.49
N VAL A 671 16.57 -30.42 2.00
CA VAL A 671 17.68 -29.82 2.78
C VAL A 671 17.87 -30.54 4.12
N TYR A 672 16.79 -30.89 4.82
CA TYR A 672 16.85 -31.64 6.08
C TYR A 672 17.44 -33.05 5.91
N ASP A 673 16.98 -33.78 4.90
CA ASP A 673 17.46 -35.14 4.63
C ASP A 673 18.96 -35.15 4.31
N ASN A 674 19.45 -34.14 3.57
CA ASN A 674 20.88 -33.98 3.32
C ASN A 674 21.66 -33.70 4.60
N ALA A 675 21.18 -32.79 5.45
CA ALA A 675 21.83 -32.48 6.72
C ALA A 675 21.95 -33.71 7.64
N GLN A 676 20.94 -34.60 7.64
CA GLN A 676 20.97 -35.84 8.41
C GLN A 676 21.96 -36.87 7.82
N SER A 677 22.01 -37.00 6.49
CA SER A 677 22.82 -38.03 5.79
C SER A 677 24.34 -37.91 6.01
N HIS A 678 24.85 -36.72 6.35
CA HIS A 678 26.28 -36.51 6.60
C HIS A 678 26.75 -37.03 7.98
N THR A 679 25.84 -37.46 8.85
CA THR A 679 26.16 -37.85 10.24
C THR A 679 26.25 -39.36 10.47
N THR A 680 25.63 -40.19 9.61
CA THR A 680 25.50 -41.65 9.84
C THR A 680 26.73 -42.48 9.45
N ASN A 681 27.78 -41.88 8.90
CA ASN A 681 28.93 -42.63 8.39
C ASN A 681 30.13 -42.74 9.36
N ASP A 682 30.20 -41.94 10.44
CA ASP A 682 31.32 -42.00 11.39
C ASP A 682 30.87 -42.50 12.77
N GLY A 683 30.83 -43.82 12.92
CA GLY A 683 30.54 -44.52 14.18
C GLY A 683 31.68 -44.52 15.20
N SER A 684 32.54 -43.50 15.24
CA SER A 684 33.67 -43.44 16.18
C SER A 684 33.82 -42.08 16.85
N GLU A 685 33.53 -42.10 18.16
CA GLU A 685 34.07 -41.27 19.24
C GLU A 685 33.55 -39.82 19.44
N ILE A 686 33.10 -39.62 20.69
CA ILE A 686 32.21 -38.58 21.23
C ILE A 686 32.93 -37.26 21.59
N LEU A 687 34.06 -36.91 20.97
CA LEU A 687 34.84 -35.74 21.40
C LEU A 687 35.38 -34.92 20.23
N ASN A 688 34.48 -34.25 19.48
CA ASN A 688 34.72 -32.98 18.77
C ASN A 688 33.45 -32.52 18.00
N HIS A 689 32.42 -32.06 18.71
CA HIS A 689 31.14 -31.59 18.13
C HIS A 689 31.19 -30.21 17.42
N LYS A 690 32.29 -29.87 16.75
CA LYS A 690 32.39 -28.70 15.86
C LYS A 690 33.15 -29.07 14.58
N SER A 691 32.50 -29.69 13.61
CA SER A 691 32.91 -29.61 12.20
C SER A 691 31.93 -30.35 11.29
N ASN A 692 31.56 -29.69 10.18
CA ASN A 692 30.82 -30.18 9.00
C ASN A 692 29.30 -29.93 8.87
N ASN A 693 28.70 -29.00 9.62
CA ASN A 693 27.41 -28.46 9.21
C ASN A 693 27.62 -27.26 8.27
N ARG A 694 27.15 -27.38 7.02
CA ARG A 694 27.16 -26.29 6.03
C ARG A 694 26.21 -25.17 6.46
N SER A 695 26.64 -23.91 6.32
CA SER A 695 25.73 -22.77 6.46
C SER A 695 24.80 -22.66 5.25
N VAL A 696 23.49 -22.61 5.51
CA VAL A 696 22.45 -22.52 4.47
C VAL A 696 21.64 -21.25 4.67
N MET A 697 21.45 -20.52 3.58
CA MET A 697 20.63 -19.32 3.49
C MET A 697 19.55 -19.51 2.43
N PHE A 698 18.38 -18.94 2.63
CA PHE A 698 17.31 -18.91 1.64
C PHE A 698 17.07 -17.49 1.14
N SER A 699 16.81 -17.37 -0.16
CA SER A 699 16.39 -16.12 -0.77
C SER A 699 15.29 -16.37 -1.81
N SER A 700 14.41 -15.40 -2.02
CA SER A 700 13.42 -15.46 -3.10
C SER A 700 13.00 -14.07 -3.54
N PHE A 701 12.60 -13.96 -4.82
CA PHE A 701 11.98 -12.77 -5.38
C PHE A 701 10.46 -12.74 -5.17
N ASN A 702 9.87 -13.86 -4.75
CA ASN A 702 8.46 -13.91 -4.41
C ASN A 702 8.27 -13.71 -2.90
N PRO A 703 7.59 -12.64 -2.45
CA PRO A 703 7.39 -12.36 -1.04
C PRO A 703 6.58 -13.46 -0.32
N ALA A 704 5.63 -14.13 -1.01
CA ALA A 704 4.86 -15.21 -0.41
C ALA A 704 5.73 -16.43 -0.05
N ILE A 705 6.78 -16.70 -0.84
CA ILE A 705 7.77 -17.74 -0.54
C ILE A 705 8.62 -17.34 0.66
N CYS A 706 9.08 -16.09 0.74
CA CYS A 706 9.82 -15.59 1.90
C CYS A 706 9.01 -15.70 3.19
N THR A 707 7.73 -15.32 3.17
CA THR A 707 6.82 -15.50 4.31
C THR A 707 6.65 -16.98 4.66
N ALA A 708 6.43 -17.85 3.66
CA ALA A 708 6.26 -19.28 3.90
C ALA A 708 7.52 -19.93 4.48
N LEU A 709 8.70 -19.60 3.97
CA LEU A 709 9.99 -20.08 4.48
C LEU A 709 10.24 -19.62 5.90
N ASN A 710 10.05 -18.33 6.17
CA ASN A 710 10.29 -17.75 7.48
C ASN A 710 9.31 -18.33 8.53
N TRP A 711 8.06 -18.58 8.13
CA TRP A 711 7.07 -19.24 8.99
C TRP A 711 7.40 -20.71 9.24
N LYS A 712 7.77 -21.44 8.18
CA LYS A 712 8.04 -22.89 8.27
C LYS A 712 9.38 -23.21 8.90
N GLN A 713 10.38 -22.33 8.83
CA GLN A 713 11.73 -22.54 9.35
C GLN A 713 12.40 -21.22 9.79
N PRO A 714 12.17 -20.77 11.03
CA PRO A 714 12.81 -19.54 11.53
C PRO A 714 14.32 -19.70 11.79
N ASN A 715 14.85 -20.94 11.78
CA ASN A 715 16.25 -21.23 12.09
C ASN A 715 17.21 -20.91 10.94
N TYR A 716 16.73 -20.84 9.70
CA TYR A 716 17.55 -20.46 8.56
C TYR A 716 17.38 -18.98 8.25
N ALA A 717 18.46 -18.35 7.81
CA ALA A 717 18.41 -16.97 7.36
C ALA A 717 17.57 -16.86 6.07
N VAL A 718 16.48 -16.08 6.13
CA VAL A 718 15.63 -15.79 4.97
C VAL A 718 15.83 -14.33 4.54
N PHE A 719 16.15 -14.16 3.26
CA PHE A 719 16.31 -12.87 2.61
C PHE A 719 15.23 -12.66 1.54
N PHE A 720 14.81 -11.41 1.39
CA PHE A 720 13.90 -11.01 0.31
C PHE A 720 14.67 -10.29 -0.79
N ASN A 721 14.51 -10.77 -2.03
CA ASN A 721 15.18 -10.18 -3.19
C ASN A 721 14.20 -9.27 -3.94
N SER A 722 14.62 -8.05 -4.26
CA SER A 722 13.82 -7.10 -5.02
C SER A 722 14.63 -6.46 -6.13
N TYR A 723 13.95 -6.20 -7.26
CA TYR A 723 14.54 -5.55 -8.43
C TYR A 723 14.41 -4.02 -8.38
N CYS A 724 13.90 -3.46 -7.28
CA CYS A 724 13.86 -2.01 -7.01
C CYS A 724 13.35 -1.15 -8.18
N GLY A 725 12.45 -1.68 -9.02
CA GLY A 725 11.78 -0.95 -10.09
C GLY A 725 12.33 -1.12 -11.51
N PHE A 726 13.37 -1.94 -11.75
CA PHE A 726 13.89 -2.14 -13.11
C PHE A 726 12.88 -2.86 -14.02
N GLU A 727 12.79 -2.43 -15.29
CA GLU A 727 11.90 -3.06 -16.27
C GLU A 727 12.45 -4.41 -16.72
N ASN A 728 11.54 -5.38 -16.79
CA ASN A 728 11.81 -6.82 -16.87
C ASN A 728 12.46 -7.30 -18.18
N GLU A 729 12.87 -6.41 -19.08
CA GLU A 729 13.46 -6.79 -20.36
C GLU A 729 14.91 -7.28 -20.22
N GLU A 730 15.68 -6.70 -19.30
CA GLU A 730 17.04 -7.20 -18.97
C GLU A 730 17.01 -8.24 -17.83
N ILE A 731 15.90 -8.34 -17.09
CA ILE A 731 15.72 -9.21 -15.92
C ILE A 731 15.19 -10.60 -16.32
N THR A 732 15.04 -10.91 -17.61
CA THR A 732 14.46 -12.17 -18.06
C THR A 732 15.27 -13.37 -17.60
N ARG A 733 14.79 -14.05 -16.54
CA ARG A 733 15.29 -15.35 -16.04
C ARG A 733 14.90 -16.52 -16.97
N GLY A 734 14.88 -16.28 -18.29
CA GLY A 734 14.46 -17.23 -19.31
C GLY A 734 13.82 -16.57 -20.54
N LYS A 735 13.84 -17.26 -21.68
CA LYS A 735 13.24 -16.81 -22.95
C LYS A 735 11.72 -16.96 -22.94
N LYS A 736 10.99 -16.06 -23.63
CA LYS A 736 9.53 -16.18 -23.85
C LYS A 736 9.21 -17.45 -24.65
N ARG A 737 8.02 -18.03 -24.46
CA ARG A 737 7.48 -19.12 -25.29
C ARG A 737 7.37 -18.68 -26.76
N LYS A 738 7.82 -19.51 -27.70
CA LYS A 738 7.80 -19.20 -29.14
C LYS A 738 6.36 -19.28 -29.68
N GLY A 739 5.90 -18.24 -30.40
CA GLY A 739 4.66 -18.29 -31.18
C GLY A 739 3.48 -17.45 -30.68
N ARG A 740 3.69 -16.53 -29.73
CA ARG A 740 2.67 -15.54 -29.37
C ARG A 740 3.22 -14.13 -29.61
N GLU A 741 2.67 -13.44 -30.61
CA GLU A 741 2.98 -12.03 -30.88
C GLU A 741 2.59 -11.18 -29.67
N ASP A 742 3.43 -10.19 -29.36
CA ASP A 742 3.15 -9.15 -28.38
C ASP A 742 1.98 -8.28 -28.89
N ASN A 743 0.74 -8.72 -28.63
CA ASN A 743 -0.33 -7.75 -28.47
C ASN A 743 0.11 -6.89 -27.29
N GLY A 744 0.47 -5.62 -27.54
CA GLY A 744 1.12 -4.69 -26.61
C GLY A 744 0.32 -4.31 -25.36
N THR A 745 -0.28 -5.29 -24.67
CA THR A 745 -1.11 -5.16 -23.47
C THR A 745 -0.48 -5.82 -22.23
N TYR A 746 0.78 -6.28 -22.33
CA TYR A 746 1.51 -6.91 -21.21
C TYR A 746 2.34 -5.90 -20.38
N GLU A 747 2.39 -4.63 -20.78
CA GLU A 747 2.92 -3.53 -19.95
C GLU A 747 1.99 -3.22 -18.76
N ASP A 748 0.69 -3.53 -18.89
CA ASP A 748 -0.37 -3.20 -17.93
C ASP A 748 -0.66 -4.30 -16.88
N VAL A 749 0.27 -5.23 -16.65
CA VAL A 749 0.14 -6.18 -15.54
C VAL A 749 0.89 -5.60 -14.34
N GLU A 750 0.09 -5.07 -13.42
CA GLU A 750 0.50 -4.44 -12.17
C GLU A 750 1.62 -5.22 -11.46
N LYS A 751 2.72 -4.52 -11.19
CA LYS A 751 3.86 -5.06 -10.47
C LYS A 751 3.58 -4.91 -8.97
N ASP A 752 3.73 -5.99 -8.20
CA ASP A 752 3.62 -5.93 -6.74
C ASP A 752 4.58 -4.86 -6.20
N LYS A 753 4.04 -3.84 -5.50
CA LYS A 753 4.83 -2.71 -4.98
C LYS A 753 6.01 -3.19 -4.13
N ARG A 754 5.91 -4.35 -3.47
CA ARG A 754 7.02 -4.96 -2.69
C ARG A 754 8.25 -5.30 -3.54
N CYS A 755 8.06 -5.59 -4.82
CA CYS A 755 9.13 -5.95 -5.75
C CYS A 755 9.65 -4.75 -6.56
N THR A 756 8.95 -3.61 -6.52
CA THR A 756 9.35 -2.39 -7.24
C THR A 756 9.86 -1.30 -6.31
N SER A 757 9.20 -1.07 -5.17
CA SER A 757 9.55 -0.04 -4.19
C SER A 757 10.48 -0.59 -3.12
N ILE A 758 11.53 0.17 -2.80
CA ILE A 758 12.46 -0.16 -1.70
C ILE A 758 11.75 0.00 -0.36
N LYS A 759 10.93 1.05 -0.22
CA LYS A 759 10.12 1.30 0.97
C LYS A 759 9.27 0.09 1.35
N GLU A 760 8.48 -0.39 0.40
CA GLU A 760 7.58 -1.53 0.64
C GLU A 760 8.35 -2.84 0.84
N ALA A 761 9.49 -3.04 0.16
CA ALA A 761 10.36 -4.18 0.39
C ALA A 761 10.94 -4.20 1.81
N VAL A 762 11.45 -3.06 2.30
CA VAL A 762 12.00 -2.89 3.66
C VAL A 762 10.89 -3.07 4.70
N LYS A 763 9.73 -2.45 4.47
CA LYS A 763 8.55 -2.58 5.33
C LYS A 763 8.09 -4.04 5.42
N PHE A 764 8.01 -4.73 4.30
CA PHE A 764 7.66 -6.16 4.22
C PHE A 764 8.67 -7.05 4.98
N ALA A 765 9.97 -6.81 4.79
CA ALA A 765 11.01 -7.55 5.47
C ALA A 765 10.98 -7.32 6.99
N LYS A 766 10.72 -6.08 7.42
CA LYS A 766 10.56 -5.73 8.84
C LYS A 766 9.30 -6.36 9.44
N SER A 767 8.15 -6.28 8.76
CA SER A 767 6.88 -6.82 9.27
C SER A 767 6.88 -8.35 9.36
N ASN A 768 7.54 -9.03 8.42
CA ASN A 768 7.71 -10.49 8.45
C ASN A 768 8.94 -10.93 9.26
N ASN A 769 9.64 -10.04 9.96
CA ASN A 769 10.84 -10.35 10.75
C ASN A 769 11.96 -11.07 9.97
N LEU A 770 12.13 -10.76 8.68
CA LEU A 770 13.21 -11.32 7.87
C LEU A 770 14.59 -10.82 8.36
N LEU A 771 15.66 -11.52 7.96
CA LEU A 771 17.02 -11.14 8.33
C LEU A 771 17.50 -9.92 7.54
N GLY A 772 17.20 -9.90 6.25
CA GLY A 772 17.70 -8.87 5.37
C GLY A 772 17.04 -8.86 4.01
N VAL A 773 17.54 -7.96 3.17
CA VAL A 773 17.07 -7.70 1.81
C VAL A 773 18.25 -7.75 0.84
N ILE A 774 18.00 -8.27 -0.36
CA ILE A 774 18.96 -8.27 -1.45
C ILE A 774 18.42 -7.38 -2.58
N PHE A 775 19.12 -6.29 -2.87
CA PHE A 775 18.70 -5.27 -3.85
C PHE A 775 19.68 -5.15 -5.01
N ASP A 776 19.19 -4.66 -6.16
CA ASP A 776 20.07 -4.33 -7.27
C ASP A 776 20.99 -3.14 -6.89
N ALA A 777 22.28 -3.31 -7.14
CA ALA A 777 23.33 -2.36 -6.86
C ALA A 777 23.21 -1.07 -7.67
N THR A 778 22.66 -1.14 -8.89
CA THR A 778 22.54 0.00 -9.82
C THR A 778 21.84 1.22 -9.19
N LEU A 779 20.72 1.01 -8.50
CA LEU A 779 19.95 2.09 -7.87
C LEU A 779 20.64 2.62 -6.60
N LEU A 780 21.21 1.72 -5.79
CA LEU A 780 21.93 2.10 -4.57
C LEU A 780 23.24 2.84 -4.86
N VAL A 781 23.88 2.56 -6.00
CA VAL A 781 25.05 3.31 -6.49
C VAL A 781 24.63 4.71 -6.96
N LYS A 782 23.48 4.83 -7.65
CA LYS A 782 22.93 6.13 -8.06
C LYS A 782 22.54 7.00 -6.86
N VAL A 783 22.00 6.41 -5.80
CA VAL A 783 21.57 7.12 -4.58
C VAL A 783 22.08 6.39 -3.31
N PRO A 784 23.31 6.66 -2.87
CA PRO A 784 23.92 5.95 -1.74
C PRO A 784 23.28 6.22 -0.37
N SER A 785 22.59 7.35 -0.19
CA SER A 785 21.89 7.67 1.06
C SER A 785 20.78 6.67 1.41
N LEU A 786 20.28 5.90 0.45
CA LEU A 786 19.30 4.84 0.73
C LEU A 786 19.92 3.70 1.55
N ILE A 787 21.21 3.43 1.36
CA ILE A 787 21.94 2.36 2.07
C ILE A 787 21.90 2.61 3.57
N THR A 788 22.09 3.86 4.01
CA THR A 788 22.08 4.21 5.44
C THR A 788 20.69 4.06 6.03
N ASN A 789 19.62 4.43 5.31
CA ASN A 789 18.25 4.29 5.79
C ASN A 789 17.81 2.81 5.90
N VAL A 790 18.13 1.98 4.90
CA VAL A 790 17.86 0.53 4.96
C VAL A 790 18.56 -0.11 6.17
N LYS A 791 19.79 0.32 6.47
CA LYS A 791 20.53 -0.14 7.65
C LYS A 791 19.97 0.37 8.98
N GLN A 792 19.51 1.62 9.03
CA GLN A 792 18.81 2.15 10.21
C GLN A 792 17.54 1.35 10.53
N SER A 793 16.95 0.69 9.54
CA SER A 793 15.82 -0.22 9.73
C SER A 793 16.20 -1.57 10.40
N GLY A 794 17.49 -1.83 10.64
CA GLY A 794 17.99 -3.04 11.33
C GLY A 794 17.97 -4.31 10.46
N LEU A 795 18.06 -4.14 9.14
CA LEU A 795 18.11 -5.23 8.16
C LEU A 795 19.51 -5.37 7.58
N VAL A 796 19.92 -6.61 7.28
CA VAL A 796 21.14 -6.87 6.50
C VAL A 796 20.90 -6.50 5.05
N LEU A 797 21.76 -5.64 4.50
CA LEU A 797 21.68 -5.25 3.09
C LEU A 797 22.73 -6.00 2.27
N THR A 798 22.25 -6.79 1.31
CA THR A 798 23.09 -7.41 0.29
C THR A 798 22.81 -6.76 -1.07
N THR A 799 23.83 -6.55 -1.89
CA THR A 799 23.66 -5.99 -3.25
C THR A 799 23.99 -7.02 -4.32
N PHE A 800 23.24 -7.05 -5.42
CA PHE A 800 23.52 -7.89 -6.59
C PHE A 800 23.42 -7.08 -7.89
N GLY A 801 23.86 -7.65 -9.02
CA GLY A 801 23.72 -7.02 -10.34
C GLY A 801 25.03 -6.60 -11.01
N ALA A 802 24.95 -6.18 -12.28
CA ALA A 802 26.13 -5.87 -13.10
C ALA A 802 26.98 -4.70 -12.55
N ALA A 803 26.37 -3.79 -11.78
CA ALA A 803 27.07 -2.68 -11.16
C ALA A 803 28.12 -3.13 -10.12
N ASN A 804 27.99 -4.34 -9.56
CA ASN A 804 28.99 -4.93 -8.65
C ASN A 804 30.23 -5.45 -9.38
N ASN A 805 30.26 -5.50 -10.71
CA ASN A 805 31.44 -5.89 -11.47
C ASN A 805 32.46 -4.74 -11.63
N ASP A 806 32.04 -3.49 -11.36
CA ASP A 806 32.93 -2.32 -11.40
C ASP A 806 33.51 -2.03 -10.02
N ASN A 807 34.84 -2.01 -9.92
CA ASN A 807 35.58 -1.74 -8.69
C ASN A 807 35.24 -0.38 -8.07
N ARG A 808 34.89 0.64 -8.88
CA ARG A 808 34.52 1.96 -8.35
C ARG A 808 33.25 1.90 -7.52
N ASN A 809 32.26 1.16 -8.01
CA ASN A 809 30.97 0.97 -7.34
C ASN A 809 31.13 0.14 -6.07
N ILE A 810 32.03 -0.85 -6.08
CA ILE A 810 32.39 -1.63 -4.89
C ILE A 810 32.93 -0.70 -3.80
N ILE A 811 33.92 0.15 -4.11
CA ILE A 811 34.52 1.10 -3.14
C ILE A 811 33.45 2.04 -2.58
N LEU A 812 32.55 2.52 -3.44
CA LEU A 812 31.46 3.41 -3.04
C LEU A 812 30.51 2.70 -2.07
N GLN A 813 30.07 1.48 -2.39
CA GLN A 813 29.25 0.67 -1.49
C GLN A 813 29.96 0.34 -0.16
N ASP A 814 31.28 0.18 -0.17
CA ASP A 814 32.07 -0.03 1.05
C ASP A 814 32.09 1.21 1.95
N LYS A 815 32.20 2.41 1.35
CA LYS A 815 32.12 3.68 2.08
C LYS A 815 30.80 3.82 2.85
N TYR A 816 29.69 3.36 2.26
CA TYR A 816 28.36 3.35 2.90
C TYR A 816 28.08 2.06 3.71
N LYS A 817 29.12 1.24 3.96
CA LYS A 817 29.12 0.07 4.82
C LYS A 817 28.21 -1.09 4.40
N VAL A 818 27.92 -1.32 3.11
CA VAL A 818 27.12 -2.47 2.65
C VAL A 818 27.62 -3.80 3.26
N ASP A 819 26.71 -4.66 3.73
CA ASP A 819 27.06 -5.85 4.53
C ASP A 819 27.58 -7.01 3.67
N ALA A 820 26.99 -7.20 2.49
CA ALA A 820 27.41 -8.22 1.54
C ALA A 820 27.18 -7.82 0.08
N LYS A 821 27.98 -8.42 -0.82
CA LYS A 821 27.93 -8.17 -2.25
C LYS A 821 27.94 -9.48 -3.02
N VAL A 822 27.14 -9.56 -4.06
CA VAL A 822 27.17 -10.67 -5.02
C VAL A 822 28.10 -10.28 -6.16
N ILE A 823 29.23 -10.99 -6.28
CA ILE A 823 30.23 -10.84 -7.36
C ILE A 823 30.34 -12.19 -8.06
N ASP A 824 30.09 -12.21 -9.37
CA ASP A 824 30.08 -13.45 -10.17
C ASP A 824 29.27 -14.59 -9.50
N GLY A 825 28.15 -14.23 -8.86
CA GLY A 825 27.22 -15.17 -8.23
C GLY A 825 27.69 -15.85 -6.95
N VAL A 826 28.79 -15.37 -6.38
CA VAL A 826 29.23 -15.67 -5.02
C VAL A 826 28.88 -14.47 -4.14
N ILE A 827 28.20 -14.74 -3.03
CA ILE A 827 27.88 -13.74 -2.02
C ILE A 827 28.98 -13.74 -0.98
N GLU A 828 29.61 -12.58 -0.78
CA GLU A 828 30.65 -12.41 0.22
C GLU A 828 30.13 -11.54 1.36
N TYR A 829 29.98 -12.14 2.55
CA TYR A 829 29.66 -11.43 3.78
C TYR A 829 30.95 -11.06 4.51
N LYS A 830 31.12 -9.77 4.81
CA LYS A 830 32.30 -9.31 5.57
C LYS A 830 32.27 -9.88 6.99
N SER A 831 33.36 -10.52 7.39
CA SER A 831 33.58 -10.86 8.80
C SER A 831 33.74 -9.58 9.61
N GLY A 832 33.05 -9.47 10.74
CA GLY A 832 33.08 -8.30 11.63
C GLY A 832 34.43 -7.94 12.26
N PHE A 833 35.54 -8.52 11.78
CA PHE A 833 36.91 -8.20 12.20
C PHE A 833 37.59 -7.14 11.33
N ASP A 834 37.06 -6.81 10.14
CA ASP A 834 37.65 -5.78 9.26
C ASP A 834 36.92 -4.42 9.36
N ALA A 835 36.07 -4.24 10.38
CA ALA A 835 35.41 -2.98 10.68
C ALA A 835 36.00 -2.38 11.98
N TYR A 836 37.25 -1.94 11.91
CA TYR A 836 37.88 -1.08 12.92
C TYR A 836 38.45 0.17 12.27
#